data_AF-A0A6J1VGU8-F1
#
_entry.id   AF-A0A6J1VGU8-F1
#
_cell.length_a   1.000
_cell.length_b   1.000
_cell.length_c   1.000
_cell.angle_alpha   90.00
_cell.angle_beta   90.00
_cell.angle_gamma   90.00
#
_symmetry.space_group_name_H-M   'P 1'
#
loop_
_entity.id
_entity.type
_entity.pdbx_description
1 polymer ?
#
loop_
_entity_poly.entity_id
_entity_poly.type
_entity_poly.pdbx_seq_one_letter_code
_entity_poly.pdbx_strand_id
1 'polypeptide(L)'
;MSSANEGPAAPPPPPAQESGAPAVPRMARRPEVLCGAAVVLGCACLLALRASCSRAKDVTMPAKLPLSFFPSTSPVHDLFLGQLDQAEDIRQSSEISLFFFYAPWCGQSAIVREEIERVAKSLADQVLFVAINCWWNQGKCRKQKHFFYFPVIYLYHQSFGPIEYKGPMNAVYIEKFVRRVMTPLLYISSQSKLQRFLSSYEPVVLGYFEFNASPQPPGYLTFFASALHSLNKDYLGTIHFGVITDRLLAKEIALTDSGTIYLHRHVNASLLYPHETLNFTAENVWKWALENRETFLRWLRPHGGKSLLLQNELKKGPALLLFLPFDPLAESHPLLDEISKLALEYKSCNRGQQEDVEPQDPLGAAGLHLPTAEAASSPPCCNTVLLPAQWHGLSRTHNVCELCISQTDGVQPSPLVRVHCSFVAIKAAVDSFYLKEQASFHVVSKTVSWCSHFLSFYSPFSSYTACCRTVNRDLLDLVRAKGASFHPQDVSLAPLGESPSKEEEEQAGLSGLSCRTNKTLNLYLLDSNLFWMYAERLGAAGSPPVKEFAAIVDLQEEVHYVLGQKRALLRASLETFIRNYTVPYSPLKRHLVGDPRPSQTRLQQHLVQEVTTSTFHELILRSPKAVLLLYYAPWCGFCASLSHIFIQLARILPPKRFTVARIDVSQNDLPWEFMTDHLPNILFFPHDRKDQSSKFPATSLISVPSLLKFILYHSSPPFPAAGWGPGLWQETSLQQARIAHLEKEIGLLKAEIQALHQAQGQLQGQLSETRSESQRLQRETRALKQQQQSHQEQLQGLCSQRTWRLEDLAEKLRKLAEASETLLTENAFLKVLLAIAEKHRAAESGPERSPPAEDPTGLLSPGRGHFPPVEKEGAAPLDSRVPAEHSKENWTE
;
A
#
# COMPACT_ATOMS: atom_id res chain seq x y z
N MET A 1 -55.98 -3.65 -11.91
CA MET A 1 -56.05 -4.74 -10.91
C MET A 1 -54.91 -4.49 -9.93
N SER A 2 -55.09 -4.11 -8.66
CA SER A 2 -56.25 -3.85 -7.80
C SER A 2 -55.83 -2.69 -6.85
N SER A 3 -56.50 -1.52 -6.80
CA SER A 3 -57.67 -1.18 -5.94
C SER A 3 -57.41 -1.42 -4.44
N ALA A 4 -57.74 -0.55 -3.47
CA ALA A 4 -58.62 0.64 -3.41
C ALA A 4 -58.26 1.48 -2.12
N ASN A 5 -58.90 2.56 -1.65
CA ASN A 5 -60.02 3.39 -2.14
C ASN A 5 -60.01 4.81 -1.49
N GLU A 6 -60.99 5.64 -1.88
CA GLU A 6 -61.41 6.95 -1.31
C GLU A 6 -61.83 6.86 0.19
N GLY A 7 -62.05 7.91 1.00
CA GLY A 7 -62.36 9.33 0.75
C GLY A 7 -62.37 10.20 2.05
N PRO A 8 -63.00 11.40 2.10
CA PRO A 8 -62.51 12.53 2.93
C PRO A 8 -63.43 13.12 4.04
N ALA A 9 -62.79 13.95 4.91
CA ALA A 9 -63.25 15.18 5.62
C ALA A 9 -64.36 15.17 6.71
N ALA A 10 -64.03 15.72 7.90
CA ALA A 10 -64.95 16.30 8.91
C ALA A 10 -64.20 17.24 9.90
N PRO A 11 -64.87 18.16 10.65
CA PRO A 11 -64.26 19.37 11.26
C PRO A 11 -64.06 19.34 12.80
N PRO A 12 -63.37 20.35 13.42
CA PRO A 12 -63.05 20.36 14.85
C PRO A 12 -64.16 20.95 15.77
N PRO A 13 -64.33 20.44 17.01
CA PRO A 13 -65.20 20.97 18.08
C PRO A 13 -64.37 21.72 19.19
N PRO A 14 -64.94 22.29 20.28
CA PRO A 14 -64.63 23.67 20.70
C PRO A 14 -63.89 23.84 22.06
N PRO A 15 -63.54 25.09 22.47
CA PRO A 15 -62.88 25.37 23.74
C PRO A 15 -63.82 25.83 24.87
N ALA A 16 -63.52 25.38 26.10
CA ALA A 16 -64.00 25.85 27.41
C ALA A 16 -63.03 25.30 28.49
N GLN A 17 -62.81 25.87 29.68
CA GLN A 17 -63.36 27.05 30.36
C GLN A 17 -62.40 27.51 31.48
N GLU A 18 -62.45 28.80 31.87
CA GLU A 18 -62.09 29.37 33.20
C GLU A 18 -60.65 29.19 33.77
N SER A 19 -60.12 30.12 34.57
CA SER A 19 -60.76 31.11 35.45
C SER A 19 -60.12 32.51 35.39
N GLY A 20 -60.92 33.54 35.68
CA GLY A 20 -60.51 34.95 35.55
C GLY A 20 -60.15 35.63 36.87
N ALA A 21 -59.35 36.70 36.79
CA ALA A 21 -59.19 37.70 37.84
C ALA A 21 -60.16 38.89 37.61
N PRO A 22 -60.67 39.55 38.66
CA PRO A 22 -61.62 40.65 38.54
C PRO A 22 -60.93 41.96 38.10
N ALA A 23 -61.72 42.93 37.63
CA ALA A 23 -61.24 44.13 36.96
C ALA A 23 -61.84 45.44 37.53
N VAL A 24 -61.31 46.58 37.05
CA VAL A 24 -61.88 47.95 37.11
C VAL A 24 -61.68 48.66 38.48
N PRO A 25 -61.42 50.00 38.56
CA PRO A 25 -61.64 51.03 37.53
C PRO A 25 -60.43 51.82 36.99
N ARG A 26 -60.65 52.39 35.80
CA ARG A 26 -59.89 53.50 35.20
C ARG A 26 -60.34 54.84 35.80
N MET A 27 -59.43 55.82 35.85
CA MET A 27 -59.71 57.18 35.34
C MET A 27 -58.47 57.78 34.69
N ALA A 28 -58.66 58.69 33.74
CA ALA A 28 -57.64 59.09 32.76
C ALA A 28 -57.06 60.49 33.02
N ARG A 29 -55.83 60.74 32.54
CA ARG A 29 -55.41 61.98 31.86
C ARG A 29 -54.10 61.77 31.08
N ARG A 30 -53.76 62.73 30.22
CA ARG A 30 -53.08 62.52 28.92
C ARG A 30 -51.53 62.44 28.94
N PRO A 31 -50.93 61.79 27.92
CA PRO A 31 -49.50 61.88 27.60
C PRO A 31 -49.17 63.21 26.87
N GLU A 32 -47.90 63.38 26.44
CA GLU A 32 -47.44 63.98 25.15
C GLU A 32 -45.93 64.34 25.23
N VAL A 33 -45.41 64.79 26.38
CA VAL A 33 -44.07 65.44 26.45
C VAL A 33 -42.88 64.47 26.64
N LEU A 34 -43.10 63.25 27.13
CA LEU A 34 -42.00 62.30 27.44
C LEU A 34 -41.59 61.37 26.28
N CYS A 35 -42.45 61.18 25.26
CA CYS A 35 -42.12 60.30 24.13
C CYS A 35 -41.08 60.91 23.17
N GLY A 36 -41.12 62.23 22.93
CA GLY A 36 -40.16 62.88 22.03
C GLY A 36 -38.71 62.76 22.51
N ALA A 37 -38.47 63.00 23.80
CA ALA A 37 -37.13 62.85 24.40
C ALA A 37 -36.65 61.39 24.38
N ALA A 38 -37.52 60.42 24.67
CA ALA A 38 -37.18 59.00 24.66
C ALA A 38 -36.83 58.49 23.25
N VAL A 39 -37.53 58.94 22.21
CA VAL A 39 -37.21 58.58 20.81
C VAL A 39 -35.91 59.21 20.34
N VAL A 40 -35.65 60.49 20.66
CA VAL A 40 -34.39 61.15 20.29
C VAL A 40 -33.19 60.54 21.03
N LEU A 41 -33.31 60.25 22.33
CA LEU A 41 -32.28 59.54 23.10
C LEU A 41 -32.10 58.09 22.61
N GLY A 42 -33.18 57.41 22.24
CA GLY A 42 -33.13 56.08 21.64
C GLY A 42 -32.39 56.06 20.31
N CYS A 43 -32.70 57.00 19.40
CA CYS A 43 -32.00 57.17 18.13
C CYS A 43 -30.54 57.60 18.32
N ALA A 44 -30.24 58.49 19.27
CA ALA A 44 -28.88 58.88 19.60
C ALA A 44 -28.07 57.70 20.17
N CYS A 45 -28.65 56.89 21.07
CA CYS A 45 -28.04 55.65 21.55
C CYS A 45 -27.86 54.61 20.44
N LEU A 46 -28.81 54.45 19.52
CA LEU A 46 -28.67 53.52 18.38
C LEU A 46 -27.62 53.98 17.37
N LEU A 47 -27.47 55.30 17.15
CA LEU A 47 -26.39 55.86 16.33
C LEU A 47 -25.04 55.78 17.04
N ALA A 48 -24.97 56.00 18.36
CA ALA A 48 -23.76 55.83 19.17
C ALA A 48 -23.34 54.35 19.30
N LEU A 49 -24.30 53.42 19.39
CA LEU A 49 -24.08 51.98 19.31
C LEU A 49 -23.61 51.59 17.90
N ARG A 50 -24.22 52.10 16.82
CA ARG A 50 -23.70 51.88 15.46
C ARG A 50 -22.31 52.48 15.27
N ALA A 51 -21.98 53.64 15.83
CA ALA A 51 -20.65 54.24 15.75
C ALA A 51 -19.60 53.43 16.55
N SER A 52 -19.97 52.99 17.75
CA SER A 52 -19.08 52.19 18.62
C SER A 52 -18.89 50.76 18.12
N CYS A 53 -19.95 50.12 17.60
CA CYS A 53 -19.88 48.77 17.04
C CYS A 53 -19.38 48.73 15.59
N SER A 54 -19.49 49.81 14.79
CA SER A 54 -18.88 49.85 13.45
C SER A 54 -17.37 50.09 13.47
N ARG A 55 -16.80 50.50 14.62
CA ARG A 55 -15.35 50.44 14.88
C ARG A 55 -14.81 49.04 15.11
N ALA A 56 -15.65 48.00 15.14
CA ALA A 56 -15.22 46.59 15.06
C ALA A 56 -14.90 46.13 13.62
N LYS A 57 -14.35 47.03 12.78
CA LYS A 57 -13.62 46.60 11.58
C LYS A 57 -12.23 46.12 12.03
N ASP A 58 -11.84 44.95 11.52
CA ASP A 58 -10.55 44.29 11.71
C ASP A 58 -10.22 43.80 13.13
N VAL A 59 -11.09 42.92 13.66
CA VAL A 59 -10.71 41.95 14.71
C VAL A 59 -9.82 40.82 14.13
N THR A 60 -9.79 40.66 12.81
CA THR A 60 -8.84 39.80 12.11
C THR A 60 -7.48 40.49 12.00
N MET A 61 -6.45 39.96 12.67
CA MET A 61 -5.07 40.34 12.36
C MET A 61 -4.83 40.19 10.84
N PRO A 62 -4.21 41.18 10.18
CA PRO A 62 -3.88 41.05 8.77
C PRO A 62 -2.99 39.81 8.58
N ALA A 63 -3.30 39.01 7.56
CA ALA A 63 -2.51 37.83 7.27
C ALA A 63 -1.05 38.22 7.06
N LYS A 64 -0.13 37.56 7.77
CA LYS A 64 1.32 37.78 7.60
C LYS A 64 1.67 37.59 6.13
N LEU A 65 2.51 38.49 5.60
CA LEU A 65 3.04 38.37 4.25
C LEU A 65 3.70 37.00 4.06
N PRO A 66 3.46 36.31 2.94
CA PRO A 66 4.13 35.05 2.66
C PRO A 66 5.63 35.30 2.46
N LEU A 67 6.43 34.33 2.91
CA LEU A 67 7.87 34.31 2.70
C LEU A 67 8.21 33.43 1.49
N SER A 68 9.44 33.58 0.98
CA SER A 68 10.02 32.65 0.02
C SER A 68 9.94 31.22 0.56
N PHE A 69 9.40 30.33 -0.27
CA PHE A 69 9.27 28.90 -0.01
C PHE A 69 10.56 28.16 -0.41
N PHE A 70 11.21 28.60 -1.47
CA PHE A 70 12.55 28.14 -1.86
C PHE A 70 13.66 29.04 -1.29
N PRO A 71 14.86 28.51 -1.01
CA PRO A 71 16.02 29.31 -0.62
C PRO A 71 16.53 30.13 -1.82
N SER A 72 17.20 31.26 -1.55
CA SER A 72 17.77 32.14 -2.59
C SER A 72 18.90 31.51 -3.42
N THR A 73 19.43 30.37 -3.00
CA THR A 73 20.40 29.54 -3.73
C THR A 73 19.74 28.50 -4.65
N SER A 74 18.41 28.41 -4.66
CA SER A 74 17.67 27.50 -5.54
C SER A 74 17.61 28.04 -6.97
N PRO A 75 17.74 27.20 -8.01
CA PRO A 75 17.46 27.59 -9.40
C PRO A 75 15.95 27.77 -9.70
N VAL A 76 15.06 27.59 -8.71
CA VAL A 76 13.61 27.77 -8.85
C VAL A 76 13.21 29.23 -8.59
N HIS A 77 12.60 29.89 -9.57
CA HIS A 77 12.05 31.24 -9.42
C HIS A 77 10.77 31.22 -8.57
N ASP A 78 10.85 31.71 -7.34
CA ASP A 78 9.75 31.67 -6.39
C ASP A 78 8.92 32.96 -6.35
N LEU A 79 7.69 32.87 -6.88
CA LEU A 79 6.70 33.94 -6.93
C LEU A 79 5.72 33.79 -5.75
N PHE A 80 6.25 33.88 -4.53
CA PHE A 80 5.56 33.64 -3.25
C PHE A 80 4.42 34.63 -2.95
N LEU A 81 4.30 35.75 -3.67
CA LEU A 81 3.15 36.67 -3.64
C LEU A 81 2.02 36.29 -4.63
N GLY A 82 2.17 35.21 -5.41
CA GLY A 82 1.18 34.77 -6.39
C GLY A 82 1.10 35.68 -7.64
N GLN A 83 2.26 36.18 -8.10
CA GLN A 83 2.43 37.10 -9.24
C GLN A 83 2.28 36.36 -10.58
N LEU A 84 1.04 36.09 -10.99
CA LEU A 84 0.78 35.25 -12.16
C LEU A 84 1.19 35.90 -13.50
N ASP A 85 1.14 37.22 -13.65
CA ASP A 85 1.53 37.88 -14.91
C ASP A 85 3.05 37.77 -15.12
N GLN A 86 3.84 38.02 -14.07
CA GLN A 86 5.29 37.81 -14.10
C GLN A 86 5.66 36.36 -14.46
N ALA A 87 4.89 35.38 -13.99
CA ALA A 87 5.10 33.99 -14.39
C ALA A 87 4.89 33.80 -15.89
N GLU A 88 3.81 34.36 -16.44
CA GLU A 88 3.47 34.26 -17.86
C GLU A 88 4.46 34.99 -18.77
N ASP A 89 5.04 36.12 -18.32
CA ASP A 89 6.10 36.84 -19.03
C ASP A 89 7.38 36.01 -19.11
N ILE A 90 7.85 35.45 -17.98
CA ILE A 90 9.08 34.62 -17.94
C ILE A 90 8.86 33.28 -18.68
N ARG A 91 7.61 32.76 -18.76
CA ARG A 91 7.28 31.58 -19.57
C ARG A 91 7.70 31.72 -21.04
N GLN A 92 7.71 32.94 -21.58
CA GLN A 92 8.03 33.19 -22.99
C GLN A 92 9.55 33.19 -23.27
N SER A 93 10.39 33.28 -22.24
CA SER A 93 11.86 33.30 -22.39
C SER A 93 12.51 31.92 -22.35
N SER A 94 11.73 30.83 -22.28
CA SER A 94 12.23 29.46 -22.28
C SER A 94 11.39 28.58 -23.20
N GLU A 95 12.02 27.63 -23.89
CA GLU A 95 11.31 26.64 -24.69
C GLU A 95 10.42 25.75 -23.81
N ILE A 96 10.84 25.47 -22.57
CA ILE A 96 10.19 24.53 -21.66
C ILE A 96 10.21 25.07 -20.23
N SER A 97 9.02 25.16 -19.63
CA SER A 97 8.83 25.70 -18.28
C SER A 97 8.03 24.75 -17.39
N LEU A 98 8.54 24.44 -16.20
CA LEU A 98 7.81 23.76 -15.12
C LEU A 98 7.23 24.80 -14.15
N PHE A 99 5.92 24.76 -13.98
CA PHE A 99 5.17 25.62 -13.06
C PHE A 99 4.67 24.78 -11.87
N PHE A 100 5.16 25.09 -10.68
CA PHE A 100 4.81 24.45 -9.42
C PHE A 100 3.87 25.36 -8.60
N PHE A 101 2.57 25.11 -8.67
CA PHE A 101 1.56 25.84 -7.91
C PHE A 101 1.40 25.20 -6.53
N TYR A 102 1.67 25.97 -5.47
CA TYR A 102 1.78 25.44 -4.10
C TYR A 102 0.99 26.25 -3.07
N ALA A 103 0.82 25.65 -1.90
CA ALA A 103 0.26 26.28 -0.71
C ALA A 103 1.21 26.05 0.49
N PRO A 104 1.70 27.10 1.18
CA PRO A 104 2.74 26.95 2.22
C PRO A 104 2.38 26.04 3.41
N TRP A 105 1.10 25.87 3.71
CA TRP A 105 0.60 25.01 4.81
C TRP A 105 0.35 23.57 4.38
N CYS A 106 0.40 23.26 3.08
CA CYS A 106 0.14 21.92 2.57
C CYS A 106 1.39 21.04 2.78
N GLY A 107 1.28 20.02 3.63
CA GLY A 107 2.39 19.09 3.90
C GLY A 107 2.94 18.43 2.63
N GLN A 108 2.08 18.09 1.66
CA GLN A 108 2.53 17.56 0.37
C GLN A 108 3.29 18.60 -0.44
N SER A 109 2.90 19.88 -0.43
CA SER A 109 3.67 20.95 -1.07
C SER A 109 5.06 21.10 -0.42
N ALA A 110 5.14 21.01 0.91
CA ALA A 110 6.39 21.13 1.67
C ALA A 110 7.39 20.00 1.38
N ILE A 111 6.91 18.76 1.20
CA ILE A 111 7.74 17.62 0.78
C ILE A 111 8.20 17.80 -0.68
N VAL A 112 7.28 18.12 -1.58
CA VAL A 112 7.55 18.19 -3.03
C VAL A 112 8.46 19.36 -3.40
N ARG A 113 8.56 20.38 -2.55
CA ARG A 113 9.58 21.44 -2.61
C ARG A 113 10.99 20.89 -2.83
N GLU A 114 11.41 19.90 -2.03
CA GLU A 114 12.77 19.35 -2.08
C GLU A 114 12.98 18.48 -3.33
N GLU A 115 11.93 17.79 -3.76
CA GLU A 115 11.92 17.01 -4.99
C GLU A 115 12.05 17.92 -6.23
N ILE A 116 11.29 19.03 -6.28
CA ILE A 116 11.38 20.03 -7.34
C ILE A 116 12.76 20.72 -7.33
N GLU A 117 13.30 21.08 -6.17
CA GLU A 117 14.64 21.67 -6.07
C GLU A 117 15.73 20.71 -6.61
N ARG A 118 15.58 19.40 -6.39
CA ARG A 118 16.51 18.39 -6.93
C ARG A 118 16.44 18.28 -8.45
N VAL A 119 15.24 18.24 -9.04
CA VAL A 119 15.06 18.22 -10.50
C VAL A 119 15.55 19.53 -11.12
N ALA A 120 15.27 20.67 -10.47
CA ALA A 120 15.72 21.98 -10.95
C ALA A 120 17.24 22.09 -10.96
N LYS A 121 17.95 21.52 -9.97
CA LYS A 121 19.44 21.42 -10.00
C LYS A 121 19.98 20.51 -11.11
N SER A 122 19.20 19.51 -11.56
CA SER A 122 19.55 18.59 -12.65
C SER A 122 19.33 19.21 -14.05
N LEU A 123 18.32 20.07 -14.19
CA LEU A 123 17.83 20.57 -15.49
C LEU A 123 17.81 22.10 -15.64
N ALA A 124 18.43 22.87 -14.74
CA ALA A 124 18.42 24.35 -14.76
C ALA A 124 18.83 24.96 -16.10
N ASP A 125 19.80 24.35 -16.79
CA ASP A 125 20.33 24.85 -18.07
C ASP A 125 19.37 24.66 -19.26
N GLN A 126 18.33 23.83 -19.10
CA GLN A 126 17.44 23.39 -20.18
C GLN A 126 15.96 23.67 -19.92
N VAL A 127 15.55 23.85 -18.66
CA VAL A 127 14.15 24.00 -18.25
C VAL A 127 14.03 25.10 -17.21
N LEU A 128 13.10 26.03 -17.44
CA LEU A 128 12.76 27.07 -16.47
C LEU A 128 11.88 26.50 -15.35
N PHE A 129 12.27 26.67 -14.09
CA PHE A 129 11.45 26.26 -12.94
C PHE A 129 10.86 27.48 -12.24
N VAL A 130 9.52 27.53 -12.15
CA VAL A 130 8.77 28.61 -11.50
C VAL A 130 7.87 28.04 -10.41
N ALA A 131 7.98 28.55 -9.19
CA ALA A 131 7.08 28.24 -8.08
C ALA A 131 6.10 29.41 -7.84
N ILE A 132 4.83 29.12 -7.59
CA ILE A 132 3.79 30.15 -7.44
C ILE A 132 2.89 29.82 -6.25
N ASN A 133 2.84 30.73 -5.27
CA ASN A 133 1.94 30.63 -4.13
C ASN A 133 0.51 30.97 -4.55
N CYS A 134 -0.33 29.96 -4.68
CA CYS A 134 -1.74 30.12 -5.05
C CYS A 134 -2.69 30.03 -3.85
N TRP A 135 -2.14 30.04 -2.63
CA TRP A 135 -2.94 30.22 -1.41
C TRP A 135 -3.01 31.69 -0.94
N TRP A 136 -2.10 32.56 -1.39
CA TRP A 136 -2.14 33.97 -0.97
C TRP A 136 -3.41 34.69 -1.47
N ASN A 137 -4.21 35.22 -0.55
CA ASN A 137 -5.53 35.80 -0.83
C ASN A 137 -5.45 37.12 -1.63
N GLN A 138 -4.39 37.90 -1.46
CA GLN A 138 -4.18 39.13 -2.24
C GLN A 138 -3.56 38.84 -3.62
N GLY A 139 -2.87 37.71 -3.77
CA GLY A 139 -2.17 37.30 -5.00
C GLY A 139 -3.12 37.06 -6.17
N LYS A 140 -2.63 37.30 -7.40
CA LYS A 140 -3.43 37.10 -8.62
C LYS A 140 -3.71 35.62 -8.87
N CYS A 141 -2.78 34.71 -8.55
CA CYS A 141 -3.02 33.28 -8.76
C CYS A 141 -4.29 32.79 -8.07
N ARG A 142 -4.48 33.04 -6.76
CA ARG A 142 -5.68 32.59 -6.03
C ARG A 142 -7.00 33.20 -6.53
N LYS A 143 -6.93 34.38 -7.15
CA LYS A 143 -8.09 35.09 -7.71
C LYS A 143 -8.48 34.58 -9.11
N GLN A 144 -7.52 34.04 -9.87
CA GLN A 144 -7.72 33.61 -11.27
C GLN A 144 -7.69 32.08 -11.46
N LYS A 145 -7.04 31.34 -10.55
CA LYS A 145 -6.91 29.88 -10.59
C LYS A 145 -7.55 29.29 -9.32
N HIS A 146 -8.53 28.43 -9.50
CA HIS A 146 -9.22 27.73 -8.43
C HIS A 146 -8.78 26.27 -8.35
N PHE A 147 -7.60 26.05 -7.76
CA PHE A 147 -7.10 24.71 -7.48
C PHE A 147 -7.82 24.10 -6.26
N PHE A 148 -8.33 22.89 -6.41
CA PHE A 148 -9.00 22.14 -5.32
C PHE A 148 -8.01 21.42 -4.39
N TYR A 149 -6.78 21.19 -4.86
CA TYR A 149 -5.74 20.46 -4.17
C TYR A 149 -4.37 21.12 -4.43
N PHE A 150 -3.39 20.82 -3.58
CA PHE A 150 -2.01 21.28 -3.72
C PHE A 150 -1.04 20.12 -3.38
N PRO A 151 0.16 20.06 -3.99
CA PRO A 151 0.62 20.92 -5.09
C PRO A 151 0.00 20.53 -6.44
N VAL A 152 0.07 21.44 -7.42
CA VAL A 152 -0.24 21.17 -8.83
C VAL A 152 0.99 21.52 -9.66
N ILE A 153 1.42 20.61 -10.54
CA ILE A 153 2.58 20.79 -11.42
C ILE A 153 2.09 20.81 -12.87
N TYR A 154 2.31 21.92 -13.56
CA TYR A 154 2.08 22.03 -15.00
C TYR A 154 3.41 22.16 -15.74
N LEU A 155 3.54 21.50 -16.88
CA LEU A 155 4.59 21.79 -17.86
C LEU A 155 4.01 22.60 -19.02
N TYR A 156 4.84 23.49 -19.55
CA TYR A 156 4.58 24.26 -20.75
C TYR A 156 5.73 24.02 -21.72
N HIS A 157 5.39 23.60 -22.93
CA HIS A 157 6.25 23.67 -24.11
C HIS A 157 5.92 24.98 -24.85
N GLN A 158 6.89 25.58 -25.54
CA GLN A 158 6.75 26.88 -26.21
C GLN A 158 5.49 26.97 -27.10
N SER A 159 5.22 25.90 -27.83
CA SER A 159 4.07 25.76 -28.74
C SER A 159 2.85 25.03 -28.16
N PHE A 160 2.91 24.51 -26.91
CA PHE A 160 1.85 23.65 -26.36
C PHE A 160 1.83 23.63 -24.82
N GLY A 161 0.68 23.88 -24.21
CA GLY A 161 0.47 23.72 -22.78
C GLY A 161 -0.83 24.37 -22.29
N PRO A 162 -1.20 24.19 -21.01
CA PRO A 162 -0.50 23.40 -19.98
C PRO A 162 -0.66 21.89 -20.16
N ILE A 163 0.37 21.16 -19.73
CA ILE A 163 0.39 19.69 -19.56
C ILE A 163 0.39 19.40 -18.06
N GLU A 164 -0.66 18.78 -17.51
CA GLU A 164 -0.78 18.53 -16.07
C GLU A 164 -0.07 17.24 -15.66
N TYR A 165 0.91 17.33 -14.74
CA TYR A 165 1.58 16.15 -14.19
C TYR A 165 0.73 15.49 -13.10
N LYS A 166 0.29 14.25 -13.35
CA LYS A 166 -0.59 13.46 -12.45
C LYS A 166 0.13 12.28 -11.78
N GLY A 167 1.46 12.34 -11.72
CA GLY A 167 2.28 11.24 -11.25
C GLY A 167 2.71 11.28 -9.78
N PRO A 168 3.51 10.29 -9.37
CA PRO A 168 4.17 10.27 -8.07
C PRO A 168 5.00 11.55 -7.90
N MET A 169 4.83 12.23 -6.77
CA MET A 169 5.52 13.50 -6.52
C MET A 169 6.94 13.25 -5.98
N ASN A 170 7.78 12.64 -6.82
CA ASN A 170 9.16 12.25 -6.56
C ASN A 170 10.02 12.75 -7.72
N ALA A 171 11.21 13.27 -7.42
CA ALA A 171 12.13 13.89 -8.37
C ALA A 171 12.42 13.01 -9.59
N VAL A 172 12.66 11.70 -9.38
CA VAL A 172 13.03 10.76 -10.45
C VAL A 172 11.90 10.61 -11.48
N TYR A 173 10.64 10.61 -11.01
CA TYR A 173 9.46 10.55 -11.88
C TYR A 173 9.14 11.89 -12.54
N ILE A 174 9.29 13.00 -11.81
CA ILE A 174 9.10 14.36 -12.35
C ILE A 174 10.15 14.62 -13.44
N GLU A 175 11.41 14.28 -13.21
CA GLU A 175 12.49 14.43 -14.19
C GLU A 175 12.23 13.59 -15.45
N LYS A 176 11.83 12.32 -15.32
CA LYS A 176 11.48 11.50 -16.50
C LYS A 176 10.32 12.09 -17.29
N PHE A 177 9.32 12.66 -16.62
CA PHE A 177 8.20 13.34 -17.28
C PHE A 177 8.64 14.62 -17.99
N VAL A 178 9.48 15.45 -17.34
CA VAL A 178 10.07 16.65 -17.96
C VAL A 178 10.87 16.26 -19.21
N ARG A 179 11.78 15.29 -19.11
CA ARG A 179 12.55 14.77 -20.26
C ARG A 179 11.67 14.26 -21.40
N ARG A 180 10.52 13.64 -21.11
CA ARG A 180 9.54 13.22 -22.14
C ARG A 180 8.83 14.39 -22.82
N VAL A 181 8.56 15.49 -22.12
CA VAL A 181 8.02 16.71 -22.75
C VAL A 181 9.10 17.46 -23.54
N MET A 182 10.38 17.36 -23.13
CA MET A 182 11.53 17.88 -23.88
C MET A 182 11.74 17.13 -25.21
N THR A 183 11.62 15.81 -25.19
CA THR A 183 11.81 14.97 -26.37
C THR A 183 10.61 14.03 -26.56
N PRO A 184 9.46 14.55 -27.04
CA PRO A 184 8.22 13.77 -27.17
C PRO A 184 8.22 12.84 -28.39
N LEU A 185 9.12 13.06 -29.35
CA LEU A 185 9.32 12.22 -30.53
C LEU A 185 10.76 11.64 -30.54
N LEU A 186 10.88 10.34 -30.77
CA LEU A 186 12.16 9.68 -31.03
C LEU A 186 12.49 9.67 -32.53
N TYR A 187 13.60 10.31 -32.93
CA TYR A 187 14.05 10.30 -34.32
C TYR A 187 14.81 9.01 -34.66
N ILE A 188 14.26 8.26 -35.63
CA ILE A 188 14.77 6.95 -36.04
C ILE A 188 15.59 7.11 -37.31
N SER A 189 16.91 7.20 -37.11
CA SER A 189 17.91 7.44 -38.15
C SER A 189 18.65 6.18 -38.63
N SER A 190 18.27 4.98 -38.15
CA SER A 190 18.93 3.73 -38.51
C SER A 190 18.05 2.50 -38.26
N GLN A 191 18.28 1.42 -39.01
CA GLN A 191 17.65 0.12 -38.81
C GLN A 191 17.83 -0.40 -37.38
N SER A 192 19.01 -0.23 -36.78
CA SER A 192 19.28 -0.64 -35.39
C SER A 192 18.48 0.15 -34.34
N LYS A 193 18.12 1.42 -34.63
CA LYS A 193 17.18 2.18 -33.78
C LYS A 193 15.75 1.71 -34.00
N LEU A 194 15.34 1.47 -35.27
CA LEU A 194 13.99 1.00 -35.59
C LEU A 194 13.71 -0.35 -34.92
N GLN A 195 14.60 -1.33 -35.10
CA GLN A 195 14.47 -2.67 -34.51
C GLN A 195 14.40 -2.60 -32.98
N ARG A 196 15.26 -1.80 -32.32
CA ARG A 196 15.18 -1.59 -30.87
C ARG A 196 13.84 -0.98 -30.45
N PHE A 197 13.34 0.01 -31.18
CA PHE A 197 12.08 0.68 -30.87
C PHE A 197 10.87 -0.25 -31.06
N LEU A 198 10.82 -1.01 -32.15
CA LEU A 198 9.77 -2.02 -32.38
C LEU A 198 9.85 -3.17 -31.37
N SER A 199 11.06 -3.60 -30.97
CA SER A 199 11.25 -4.62 -29.95
C SER A 199 10.85 -4.19 -28.53
N SER A 200 10.52 -2.91 -28.31
CA SER A 200 10.00 -2.47 -27.02
C SER A 200 8.60 -3.04 -26.79
N TYR A 201 8.36 -3.53 -25.58
CA TYR A 201 7.09 -4.15 -25.19
C TYR A 201 5.96 -3.14 -24.94
N GLU A 202 6.26 -1.84 -25.02
CA GLU A 202 5.30 -0.75 -24.89
C GLU A 202 4.71 -0.40 -26.28
N PRO A 203 3.43 0.02 -26.38
CA PRO A 203 2.82 0.35 -27.66
C PRO A 203 3.52 1.53 -28.36
N VAL A 204 3.89 1.32 -29.62
CA VAL A 204 4.71 2.25 -30.42
C VAL A 204 3.93 2.83 -31.57
N VAL A 205 3.98 4.14 -31.74
CA VAL A 205 3.40 4.89 -32.85
C VAL A 205 4.52 5.52 -33.68
N LEU A 206 4.57 5.20 -34.97
CA LEU A 206 5.56 5.68 -35.93
C LEU A 206 4.91 6.59 -36.96
N GLY A 207 5.43 7.80 -37.13
CA GLY A 207 5.10 8.66 -38.26
C GLY A 207 6.24 8.67 -39.28
N TYR A 208 5.93 8.47 -40.55
CA TYR A 208 6.91 8.62 -41.63
C TYR A 208 6.79 10.00 -42.28
N PHE A 209 7.88 10.79 -42.29
CA PHE A 209 7.89 12.15 -42.83
C PHE A 209 9.20 12.44 -43.56
N GLU A 210 9.14 12.77 -44.86
CA GLU A 210 10.32 13.12 -45.65
C GLU A 210 10.75 14.59 -45.44
N PHE A 211 11.91 14.81 -44.83
CA PHE A 211 12.48 16.15 -44.58
C PHE A 211 13.35 16.64 -45.75
N ASN A 212 12.78 16.69 -46.94
CA ASN A 212 13.51 17.01 -48.18
C ASN A 212 13.67 18.52 -48.45
N ALA A 213 12.91 19.38 -47.75
CA ALA A 213 12.94 20.83 -47.89
C ALA A 213 12.47 21.53 -46.60
N SER A 214 12.63 22.85 -46.55
CA SER A 214 11.95 23.74 -45.59
C SER A 214 10.84 24.50 -46.34
N PRO A 215 9.62 24.66 -45.78
CA PRO A 215 9.18 24.34 -44.43
C PRO A 215 9.04 22.82 -44.14
N GLN A 216 8.87 22.48 -42.86
CA GLN A 216 8.66 21.10 -42.39
C GLN A 216 7.51 20.39 -43.15
N PRO A 217 7.59 19.06 -43.36
CA PRO A 217 6.61 18.32 -44.14
C PRO A 217 5.19 18.44 -43.56
N PRO A 218 4.15 18.48 -44.42
CA PRO A 218 2.78 18.66 -43.97
C PRO A 218 2.36 17.56 -43.00
N GLY A 219 1.71 17.98 -41.90
CA GLY A 219 1.22 17.09 -40.86
C GLY A 219 2.23 16.69 -39.78
N TYR A 220 3.53 16.92 -39.97
CA TYR A 220 4.55 16.63 -38.95
C TYR A 220 4.28 17.37 -37.62
N LEU A 221 3.93 18.67 -37.67
CA LEU A 221 3.59 19.45 -36.48
C LEU A 221 2.35 18.91 -35.74
N THR A 222 1.36 18.39 -36.47
CA THR A 222 0.17 17.74 -35.90
C THR A 222 0.56 16.44 -35.17
N PHE A 223 1.48 15.67 -35.75
CA PHE A 223 2.00 14.45 -35.12
C PHE A 223 2.83 14.76 -33.86
N PHE A 224 3.70 15.77 -33.90
CA PHE A 224 4.42 16.29 -32.73
C PHE A 224 3.44 16.74 -31.62
N ALA A 225 2.42 17.52 -31.98
CA ALA A 225 1.38 17.93 -31.04
C ALA A 225 0.56 16.74 -30.49
N SER A 226 0.39 15.66 -31.26
CA SER A 226 -0.29 14.45 -30.78
C SER A 226 0.49 13.74 -29.66
N ALA A 227 1.83 13.70 -29.76
CA ALA A 227 2.69 13.14 -28.71
C ALA A 227 2.61 13.97 -27.41
N LEU A 228 2.64 15.29 -27.52
CA LEU A 228 2.44 16.19 -26.36
C LEU A 228 1.03 16.10 -25.76
N HIS A 229 0.00 15.97 -26.60
CA HIS A 229 -1.37 15.77 -26.10
C HIS A 229 -1.53 14.41 -25.41
N SER A 230 -0.87 13.36 -25.92
CA SER A 230 -0.80 12.05 -25.26
C SER A 230 -0.27 12.19 -23.83
N LEU A 231 0.83 12.92 -23.61
CA LEU A 231 1.41 13.15 -22.26
C LEU A 231 0.48 13.91 -21.30
N ASN A 232 -0.46 14.72 -21.80
CA ASN A 232 -1.45 15.44 -20.99
C ASN A 232 -2.58 14.53 -20.45
N LYS A 233 -2.83 13.40 -21.14
CA LYS A 233 -3.83 12.40 -20.74
C LYS A 233 -3.19 11.19 -20.06
N ASP A 234 -2.04 10.77 -20.56
CA ASP A 234 -1.20 9.71 -20.05
C ASP A 234 0.21 10.23 -19.73
N TYR A 235 0.35 10.81 -18.54
CA TYR A 235 1.64 11.27 -18.01
C TYR A 235 2.68 10.13 -17.85
N LEU A 236 2.25 8.86 -17.94
CA LEU A 236 3.17 7.71 -17.93
C LEU A 236 3.90 7.55 -19.25
N GLY A 237 3.44 8.18 -20.34
CA GLY A 237 3.95 7.95 -21.68
C GLY A 237 3.99 6.46 -22.04
N THR A 238 2.90 5.73 -21.81
CA THR A 238 2.79 4.30 -22.18
C THR A 238 2.81 4.10 -23.69
N ILE A 239 2.45 5.13 -24.46
CA ILE A 239 2.54 5.14 -25.92
C ILE A 239 3.78 5.96 -26.30
N HIS A 240 4.72 5.34 -27.01
CA HIS A 240 5.92 6.02 -27.49
C HIS A 240 5.77 6.44 -28.94
N PHE A 241 6.07 7.71 -29.21
CA PHE A 241 5.99 8.29 -30.54
C PHE A 241 7.40 8.38 -31.16
N GLY A 242 7.54 7.86 -32.37
CA GLY A 242 8.78 7.93 -33.14
C GLY A 242 8.54 8.49 -34.54
N VAL A 243 9.56 9.10 -35.13
CA VAL A 243 9.54 9.58 -36.51
C VAL A 243 10.65 8.93 -37.31
N ILE A 244 10.27 8.36 -38.46
CA ILE A 244 11.17 7.89 -39.49
C ILE A 244 11.34 9.01 -40.51
N THR A 245 12.59 9.40 -40.76
CA THR A 245 12.94 10.46 -41.73
C THR A 245 13.50 9.91 -43.04
N ASP A 246 13.96 8.65 -43.05
CA ASP A 246 14.57 7.99 -44.21
C ASP A 246 13.56 7.08 -44.92
N ARG A 247 13.43 7.28 -46.24
CA ARG A 247 12.58 6.50 -47.13
C ARG A 247 13.00 5.05 -47.28
N LEU A 248 14.29 4.73 -47.19
CA LEU A 248 14.76 3.35 -47.28
C LEU A 248 14.33 2.57 -46.03
N LEU A 249 14.44 3.21 -44.86
CA LEU A 249 14.04 2.63 -43.57
C LEU A 249 12.52 2.48 -43.43
N ALA A 250 11.73 3.44 -43.94
CA ALA A 250 10.27 3.37 -43.94
C ALA A 250 9.74 2.13 -44.71
N LYS A 251 10.38 1.79 -45.84
CA LYS A 251 10.02 0.63 -46.65
C LYS A 251 10.20 -0.72 -45.93
N GLU A 252 11.10 -0.82 -44.94
CA GLU A 252 11.29 -2.06 -44.18
C GLU A 252 10.03 -2.48 -43.40
N ILE A 253 9.20 -1.50 -43.01
CA ILE A 253 7.91 -1.71 -42.34
C ILE A 253 6.71 -1.39 -43.25
N ALA A 254 6.91 -1.51 -44.57
CA ALA A 254 5.91 -1.28 -45.61
C ALA A 254 5.27 0.13 -45.63
N LEU A 255 5.98 1.16 -45.12
CA LEU A 255 5.56 2.56 -45.26
C LEU A 255 6.15 3.16 -46.53
N THR A 256 5.28 3.54 -47.46
CA THR A 256 5.63 4.10 -48.78
C THR A 256 5.45 5.61 -48.86
N ASP A 257 4.43 6.15 -48.18
CA ASP A 257 3.93 7.50 -48.40
C ASP A 257 4.17 8.39 -47.18
N SER A 258 4.80 9.55 -47.41
CA SER A 258 5.06 10.55 -46.35
C SER A 258 3.75 11.08 -45.79
N GLY A 259 3.65 11.16 -44.46
CA GLY A 259 2.43 11.48 -43.71
C GLY A 259 1.73 10.26 -43.12
N THR A 260 2.13 9.03 -43.48
CA THR A 260 1.55 7.81 -42.89
C THR A 260 1.91 7.66 -41.41
N ILE A 261 0.93 7.22 -40.61
CA ILE A 261 1.12 6.80 -39.21
C ILE A 261 0.87 5.30 -39.10
N TYR A 262 1.74 4.63 -38.37
CA TYR A 262 1.75 3.19 -38.09
C TYR A 262 1.73 2.95 -36.58
N LEU A 263 0.81 2.12 -36.09
CA LEU A 263 0.77 1.63 -34.73
C LEU A 263 1.31 0.20 -34.71
N HIS A 264 2.48 0.02 -34.10
CA HIS A 264 3.08 -1.29 -33.90
C HIS A 264 2.31 -2.10 -32.86
N ARG A 265 2.09 -3.38 -33.16
CA ARG A 265 1.37 -4.34 -32.33
C ARG A 265 2.10 -5.68 -32.37
N HIS A 266 2.15 -6.35 -31.21
CA HIS A 266 2.94 -7.55 -30.96
C HIS A 266 2.12 -8.83 -31.08
N VAL A 267 0.85 -8.80 -30.64
CA VAL A 267 -0.04 -9.97 -30.61
C VAL A 267 -0.99 -9.97 -31.80
N ASN A 268 -1.57 -8.82 -32.13
CA ASN A 268 -2.44 -8.66 -33.31
C ASN A 268 -1.71 -7.95 -34.45
N ALA A 269 -2.32 -7.95 -35.64
CA ALA A 269 -1.81 -7.19 -36.78
C ALA A 269 -1.61 -5.70 -36.45
N SER A 270 -0.43 -5.18 -36.81
CA SER A 270 -0.13 -3.74 -36.72
C SER A 270 -1.05 -2.93 -37.64
N LEU A 271 -1.35 -1.68 -37.27
CA LEU A 271 -2.40 -0.89 -37.90
C LEU A 271 -1.86 0.40 -38.52
N LEU A 272 -2.42 0.82 -39.65
CA LEU A 272 -2.22 2.14 -40.24
C LEU A 272 -3.34 3.09 -39.80
N TYR A 273 -3.02 4.38 -39.63
CA TYR A 273 -4.04 5.38 -39.30
C TYR A 273 -4.99 5.60 -40.50
N PRO A 274 -6.32 5.49 -40.30
CA PRO A 274 -7.29 5.53 -41.39
C PRO A 274 -7.60 6.98 -41.79
N HIS A 275 -6.76 7.55 -42.65
CA HIS A 275 -6.88 8.92 -43.17
C HIS A 275 -8.19 9.19 -43.93
N GLU A 276 -8.84 8.14 -44.45
CA GLU A 276 -10.11 8.24 -45.17
C GLU A 276 -11.32 8.47 -44.26
N THR A 277 -11.27 8.02 -43.00
CA THR A 277 -12.41 8.06 -42.07
C THR A 277 -12.18 8.95 -40.85
N LEU A 278 -10.93 9.21 -40.47
CA LEU A 278 -10.57 10.06 -39.33
C LEU A 278 -9.73 11.26 -39.76
N ASN A 279 -10.27 12.47 -39.54
CA ASN A 279 -9.53 13.72 -39.75
C ASN A 279 -8.19 13.67 -39.02
N PHE A 280 -7.10 13.97 -39.74
CA PHE A 280 -5.75 13.99 -39.20
C PHE A 280 -5.56 15.22 -38.28
N THR A 281 -5.86 15.03 -36.99
CA THR A 281 -5.69 16.03 -35.94
C THR A 281 -4.90 15.45 -34.77
N ALA A 282 -4.23 16.31 -34.00
CA ALA A 282 -3.44 15.87 -32.85
C ALA A 282 -4.27 15.02 -31.88
N GLU A 283 -5.52 15.42 -31.64
CA GLU A 283 -6.44 14.71 -30.74
C GLU A 283 -6.88 13.34 -31.26
N ASN A 284 -7.19 13.23 -32.55
CA ASN A 284 -7.63 11.97 -33.14
C ASN A 284 -6.49 10.94 -33.20
N VAL A 285 -5.26 11.37 -33.48
CA VAL A 285 -4.10 10.47 -33.59
C VAL A 285 -3.77 9.82 -32.24
N TRP A 286 -3.63 10.58 -31.15
CA TRP A 286 -3.33 9.98 -29.84
C TRP A 286 -4.51 9.15 -29.32
N LYS A 287 -5.75 9.57 -29.58
CA LYS A 287 -6.96 8.84 -29.16
C LYS A 287 -7.07 7.50 -29.90
N TRP A 288 -6.88 7.48 -31.21
CA TRP A 288 -6.84 6.25 -32.02
C TRP A 288 -5.74 5.29 -31.52
N ALA A 289 -4.54 5.81 -31.26
CA ALA A 289 -3.46 5.01 -30.69
C ALA A 289 -3.82 4.47 -29.30
N LEU A 290 -4.46 5.27 -28.44
CA LEU A 290 -4.92 4.83 -27.13
C LEU A 290 -5.96 3.71 -27.24
N GLU A 291 -6.96 3.87 -28.10
CA GLU A 291 -8.06 2.91 -28.26
C GLU A 291 -7.61 1.57 -28.86
N ASN A 292 -6.60 1.59 -29.75
CA ASN A 292 -6.10 0.40 -30.44
C ASN A 292 -4.86 -0.26 -29.79
N ARG A 293 -4.31 0.32 -28.70
CA ARG A 293 -3.12 -0.22 -28.04
C ARG A 293 -3.34 -1.58 -27.41
N GLU A 294 -2.29 -2.38 -27.39
CA GLU A 294 -2.30 -3.69 -26.74
C GLU A 294 -2.01 -3.55 -25.24
N THR A 295 -2.69 -4.35 -24.42
CA THR A 295 -2.51 -4.35 -22.95
C THR A 295 -2.37 -5.79 -22.44
N PHE A 296 -1.15 -6.32 -22.53
CA PHE A 296 -0.79 -7.61 -21.95
C PHE A 296 -0.21 -7.49 -20.54
N LEU A 297 0.51 -6.40 -20.26
CA LEU A 297 1.08 -6.05 -18.97
C LEU A 297 0.76 -4.58 -18.66
N ARG A 298 0.37 -4.24 -17.42
CA ARG A 298 -0.07 -2.87 -17.08
C ARG A 298 0.44 -2.39 -15.72
N TRP A 299 1.04 -1.21 -15.70
CA TRP A 299 1.37 -0.51 -14.46
C TRP A 299 0.11 -0.05 -13.71
N LEU A 300 -0.03 -0.46 -12.45
CA LEU A 300 -1.03 0.05 -11.50
C LEU A 300 -0.37 1.03 -10.54
N ARG A 301 -1.07 2.12 -10.25
CA ARG A 301 -0.65 3.15 -9.29
C ARG A 301 -1.78 3.43 -8.31
N PRO A 302 -2.01 2.52 -7.36
CA PRO A 302 -3.10 2.65 -6.41
C PRO A 302 -2.86 3.83 -5.45
N HIS A 303 -3.85 4.72 -5.33
CA HIS A 303 -3.76 5.87 -4.42
C HIS A 303 -4.01 5.48 -2.95
N GLY A 304 -3.17 6.00 -2.04
CA GLY A 304 -3.34 5.89 -0.60
C GLY A 304 -3.20 4.46 -0.06
N GLY A 305 -3.91 4.16 1.03
CA GLY A 305 -3.99 2.81 1.61
C GLY A 305 -5.26 2.03 1.24
N LYS A 306 -6.22 2.65 0.54
CA LYS A 306 -7.46 2.05 0.03
C LYS A 306 -7.69 2.59 -1.37
N SER A 307 -7.69 1.72 -2.38
CA SER A 307 -7.71 2.15 -3.79
C SER A 307 -8.88 1.55 -4.56
N LEU A 308 -9.76 2.44 -5.04
CA LEU A 308 -10.82 2.11 -5.98
C LEU A 308 -10.26 1.62 -7.33
N LEU A 309 -9.09 2.12 -7.73
CA LEU A 309 -8.40 1.66 -8.95
C LEU A 309 -8.03 0.19 -8.82
N LEU A 310 -7.35 -0.20 -7.73
CA LEU A 310 -7.01 -1.62 -7.51
C LEU A 310 -8.26 -2.49 -7.40
N GLN A 311 -9.28 -2.05 -6.66
CA GLN A 311 -10.55 -2.79 -6.53
C GLN A 311 -11.23 -3.02 -7.90
N ASN A 312 -11.27 -2.01 -8.76
CA ASN A 312 -11.92 -2.11 -10.08
C ASN A 312 -11.12 -2.98 -11.06
N GLU A 313 -9.80 -3.09 -10.91
CA GLU A 313 -8.97 -4.01 -11.70
C GLU A 313 -9.10 -5.45 -11.18
N LEU A 314 -9.08 -5.69 -9.86
CA LEU A 314 -9.29 -7.01 -9.26
C LEU A 314 -10.70 -7.58 -9.51
N LYS A 315 -11.71 -6.73 -9.69
CA LYS A 315 -13.08 -7.13 -10.09
C LYS A 315 -13.17 -7.72 -11.50
N LYS A 316 -12.15 -7.55 -12.36
CA LYS A 316 -12.14 -8.10 -13.73
C LYS A 316 -11.79 -9.59 -13.77
N GLY A 317 -11.41 -10.17 -12.64
CA GLY A 317 -10.97 -11.56 -12.52
C GLY A 317 -9.60 -11.68 -11.88
N PRO A 318 -9.05 -12.89 -11.82
CA PRO A 318 -7.78 -13.19 -11.16
C PRO A 318 -6.62 -12.32 -11.66
N ALA A 319 -5.77 -11.88 -10.74
CA ALA A 319 -4.74 -10.89 -11.02
C ALA A 319 -3.38 -11.32 -10.45
N LEU A 320 -2.37 -11.42 -11.32
CA LEU A 320 -0.96 -11.52 -10.92
C LEU A 320 -0.42 -10.11 -10.69
N LEU A 321 -0.16 -9.78 -9.43
CA LEU A 321 0.47 -8.54 -8.99
C LEU A 321 1.97 -8.75 -8.83
N LEU A 322 2.77 -8.00 -9.61
CA LEU A 322 4.22 -8.04 -9.60
C LEU A 322 4.76 -6.71 -9.04
N PHE A 323 5.51 -6.80 -7.95
CA PHE A 323 6.16 -5.67 -7.30
C PHE A 323 7.66 -5.71 -7.63
N LEU A 324 8.13 -4.69 -8.35
CA LEU A 324 9.50 -4.60 -8.85
C LEU A 324 10.07 -3.23 -8.48
N PRO A 325 11.36 -3.12 -8.10
CA PRO A 325 12.00 -1.84 -7.90
C PRO A 325 12.16 -1.16 -9.27
N PHE A 326 11.45 -0.06 -9.50
CA PHE A 326 11.49 0.64 -10.79
C PHE A 326 12.16 2.01 -10.66
N ASP A 327 13.20 2.23 -11.46
CA ASP A 327 13.80 3.55 -11.69
C ASP A 327 13.40 4.05 -13.08
N PRO A 328 12.51 5.05 -13.21
CA PRO A 328 12.09 5.56 -14.51
C PRO A 328 13.20 6.31 -15.27
N LEU A 329 14.32 6.71 -14.65
CA LEU A 329 15.43 7.37 -15.35
C LEU A 329 16.42 6.38 -15.97
N ALA A 330 16.51 5.13 -15.49
CA ALA A 330 17.39 4.11 -16.06
C ALA A 330 17.06 3.80 -17.54
N GLU A 331 18.11 3.47 -18.31
CA GLU A 331 18.01 3.21 -19.76
C GLU A 331 17.45 1.81 -20.10
N SER A 332 17.57 0.84 -19.20
CA SER A 332 17.14 -0.55 -19.41
C SER A 332 16.74 -1.24 -18.11
N HIS A 333 15.78 -2.16 -18.17
CA HIS A 333 15.26 -2.89 -17.01
C HIS A 333 15.18 -4.39 -17.34
N PRO A 334 16.29 -5.15 -17.26
CA PRO A 334 16.34 -6.52 -17.79
C PRO A 334 15.29 -7.47 -17.19
N LEU A 335 14.96 -7.31 -15.90
CA LEU A 335 13.89 -8.07 -15.25
C LEU A 335 12.50 -7.72 -15.78
N LEU A 336 12.25 -6.44 -16.13
CA LEU A 336 11.01 -6.00 -16.75
C LEU A 336 10.91 -6.52 -18.20
N ASP A 337 12.02 -6.57 -18.93
CA ASP A 337 12.07 -7.13 -20.29
C ASP A 337 11.77 -8.64 -20.29
N GLU A 338 12.33 -9.41 -19.34
CA GLU A 338 12.01 -10.83 -19.16
C GLU A 338 10.53 -11.06 -18.81
N ILE A 339 9.98 -10.26 -17.89
CA ILE A 339 8.57 -10.33 -17.47
C ILE A 339 7.63 -9.93 -18.61
N SER A 340 8.00 -8.92 -19.40
CA SER A 340 7.22 -8.47 -20.56
C SER A 340 7.20 -9.52 -21.67
N LYS A 341 8.34 -10.17 -21.93
CA LYS A 341 8.41 -11.33 -22.83
C LYS A 341 7.51 -12.48 -22.36
N LEU A 342 7.58 -12.82 -21.07
CA LEU A 342 6.74 -13.86 -20.48
C LEU A 342 5.23 -13.52 -20.60
N ALA A 343 4.86 -12.26 -20.36
CA ALA A 343 3.48 -11.80 -20.48
C ALA A 343 2.96 -11.83 -21.93
N LEU A 344 3.82 -11.50 -22.90
CA LEU A 344 3.55 -11.59 -24.33
C LEU A 344 3.36 -13.04 -24.76
N GLU A 345 4.27 -13.95 -24.38
CA GLU A 345 4.13 -15.39 -24.66
C GLU A 345 2.82 -15.94 -24.08
N TYR A 346 2.52 -15.67 -22.80
CA TYR A 346 1.29 -16.11 -22.14
C TYR A 346 0.00 -15.66 -22.85
N LYS A 347 -0.02 -14.46 -23.44
CA LYS A 347 -1.15 -13.93 -24.24
C LYS A 347 -1.06 -14.21 -25.75
N SER A 348 0.05 -14.77 -26.26
CA SER A 348 0.24 -15.04 -27.69
C SER A 348 -0.59 -16.24 -28.13
N CYS A 349 -1.82 -15.98 -28.55
CA CYS A 349 -2.76 -17.00 -28.97
C CYS A 349 -2.67 -17.18 -30.49
N ASN A 350 -1.71 -17.98 -30.95
CA ASN A 350 -1.64 -18.41 -32.34
C ASN A 350 -2.99 -19.02 -32.77
N ARG A 351 -3.74 -18.31 -33.62
CA ARG A 351 -4.76 -18.92 -34.48
C ARG A 351 -4.03 -19.80 -35.49
N GLY A 352 -3.79 -21.06 -35.09
CA GLY A 352 -3.47 -22.12 -36.03
C GLY A 352 -4.57 -22.18 -37.09
N GLN A 353 -4.15 -22.31 -38.35
CA GLN A 353 -4.99 -22.28 -39.54
C GLN A 353 -6.29 -23.09 -39.37
N GLN A 354 -7.41 -22.38 -39.43
CA GLN A 354 -8.69 -22.96 -39.82
C GLN A 354 -9.24 -22.03 -40.89
N GLU A 355 -8.82 -22.28 -42.13
CA GLU A 355 -9.31 -21.57 -43.30
C GLU A 355 -10.81 -21.86 -43.48
N ASP A 356 -11.55 -20.84 -43.91
CA ASP A 356 -12.97 -20.93 -44.20
C ASP A 356 -13.21 -21.83 -45.43
N VAL A 357 -13.38 -23.14 -45.20
CA VAL A 357 -13.99 -24.04 -46.18
C VAL A 357 -15.49 -23.97 -46.00
N GLU A 358 -16.14 -23.07 -46.75
CA GLU A 358 -17.59 -23.10 -46.96
C GLU A 358 -18.02 -24.45 -47.54
N PRO A 359 -18.95 -25.18 -46.90
CA PRO A 359 -19.69 -26.24 -47.57
C PRO A 359 -20.90 -25.63 -48.26
N GLN A 360 -20.88 -25.57 -49.59
CA GLN A 360 -22.08 -25.31 -50.38
C GLN A 360 -23.06 -26.50 -50.24
N ASP A 361 -24.31 -26.21 -49.89
CA ASP A 361 -25.40 -27.19 -49.97
C ASP A 361 -25.57 -27.73 -51.40
N PRO A 362 -25.99 -28.99 -51.53
CA PRO A 362 -27.28 -29.20 -52.20
C PRO A 362 -28.22 -30.19 -51.51
N LEU A 363 -29.52 -29.95 -51.72
CA LEU A 363 -30.65 -30.71 -51.16
C LEU A 363 -30.68 -32.20 -51.56
N GLY A 364 -31.19 -33.08 -50.68
CA GLY A 364 -31.38 -34.51 -51.00
C GLY A 364 -32.23 -35.35 -50.03
N ALA A 365 -33.54 -35.12 -50.02
CA ALA A 365 -34.64 -36.09 -49.73
C ALA A 365 -34.61 -37.10 -48.54
N ALA A 366 -35.58 -36.91 -47.63
CA ALA A 366 -36.56 -37.90 -47.12
C ALA A 366 -36.17 -39.16 -46.27
N GLY A 367 -36.88 -39.34 -45.14
CA GLY A 367 -37.61 -40.61 -44.90
C GLY A 367 -37.49 -41.38 -43.56
N LEU A 368 -38.41 -41.09 -42.62
CA LEU A 368 -39.11 -42.05 -41.70
C LEU A 368 -38.32 -42.80 -40.58
N HIS A 369 -39.10 -43.41 -39.66
CA HIS A 369 -38.74 -43.75 -38.27
C HIS A 369 -38.61 -45.26 -37.93
N LEU A 370 -37.66 -45.60 -37.03
CA LEU A 370 -37.65 -46.65 -35.97
C LEU A 370 -37.90 -48.15 -36.32
N PRO A 371 -37.67 -49.12 -35.39
CA PRO A 371 -36.58 -49.28 -34.40
C PRO A 371 -35.97 -50.71 -34.40
N THR A 372 -34.82 -50.97 -33.74
CA THR A 372 -34.61 -52.18 -32.86
C THR A 372 -33.24 -52.24 -32.16
N ALA A 373 -33.26 -52.77 -30.93
CA ALA A 373 -32.26 -53.61 -30.24
C ALA A 373 -30.80 -53.13 -30.00
N GLU A 374 -30.57 -52.67 -28.78
CA GLU A 374 -29.54 -53.17 -27.83
C GLU A 374 -28.12 -53.54 -28.32
N ALA A 375 -27.15 -52.68 -27.99
CA ALA A 375 -25.80 -53.11 -27.60
C ALA A 375 -25.25 -52.16 -26.52
N ALA A 376 -24.86 -52.69 -25.36
CA ALA A 376 -24.39 -51.90 -24.23
C ALA A 376 -22.98 -51.32 -24.48
N SER A 377 -22.79 -50.03 -24.19
CA SER A 377 -21.47 -49.40 -24.11
C SER A 377 -21.05 -49.20 -22.65
N SER A 378 -19.87 -49.67 -22.30
CA SER A 378 -19.24 -49.42 -20.99
C SER A 378 -18.77 -47.96 -20.90
N PRO A 379 -18.96 -47.25 -19.77
CA PRO A 379 -18.48 -45.88 -19.62
C PRO A 379 -16.94 -45.82 -19.66
N PRO A 380 -16.33 -44.84 -20.36
CA PRO A 380 -14.92 -44.91 -20.74
C PRO A 380 -13.91 -44.70 -19.59
N CYS A 381 -14.35 -44.37 -18.37
CA CYS A 381 -13.45 -44.07 -17.25
C CYS A 381 -13.96 -44.59 -15.90
N CYS A 382 -13.59 -45.84 -15.59
CA CYS A 382 -13.72 -46.46 -14.28
C CYS A 382 -12.37 -47.08 -13.88
N ASN A 383 -11.99 -46.95 -12.62
CA ASN A 383 -10.78 -47.59 -12.07
C ASN A 383 -11.12 -48.42 -10.83
N THR A 384 -10.62 -49.65 -10.78
CA THR A 384 -10.79 -50.57 -9.64
C THR A 384 -9.71 -50.34 -8.60
N VAL A 385 -10.11 -50.12 -7.34
CA VAL A 385 -9.20 -49.99 -6.20
C VAL A 385 -9.51 -51.08 -5.17
N LEU A 386 -8.46 -51.81 -4.78
CA LEU A 386 -8.48 -52.76 -3.68
C LEU A 386 -8.21 -52.01 -2.37
N LEU A 387 -9.16 -52.03 -1.44
CA LEU A 387 -8.98 -51.42 -0.12
C LEU A 387 -8.03 -52.30 0.74
N PRO A 388 -6.98 -51.75 1.36
CA PRO A 388 -6.06 -52.51 2.19
C PRO A 388 -6.74 -52.98 3.49
N ALA A 389 -6.71 -54.30 3.74
CA ALA A 389 -7.22 -54.88 4.97
C ALA A 389 -6.27 -54.56 6.14
N GLN A 390 -6.63 -53.60 7.00
CA GLN A 390 -5.80 -53.22 8.15
C GLN A 390 -6.42 -53.60 9.50
N TRP A 391 -5.70 -54.50 10.18
CA TRP A 391 -5.52 -54.51 11.65
C TRP A 391 -6.71 -54.91 12.56
N HIS A 392 -7.46 -55.96 12.20
CA HIS A 392 -7.91 -56.96 13.20
C HIS A 392 -7.85 -58.37 12.61
N GLY A 393 -7.18 -59.30 13.30
CA GLY A 393 -6.68 -60.57 12.75
C GLY A 393 -7.69 -61.69 12.44
N LEU A 394 -8.98 -61.39 12.20
CA LEU A 394 -10.03 -62.41 12.02
C LEU A 394 -11.07 -62.14 10.90
N SER A 395 -10.95 -61.07 10.10
CA SER A 395 -11.92 -60.82 9.00
C SER A 395 -11.43 -61.40 7.65
N ARG A 396 -12.31 -62.15 6.97
CA ARG A 396 -12.00 -62.90 5.71
C ARG A 396 -12.55 -62.23 4.44
N THR A 397 -12.85 -60.93 4.46
CA THR A 397 -13.47 -60.19 3.34
C THR A 397 -12.53 -59.13 2.76
N HIS A 398 -12.41 -59.07 1.44
CA HIS A 398 -11.78 -57.95 0.75
C HIS A 398 -12.86 -57.03 0.17
N ASN A 399 -12.66 -55.72 0.31
CA ASN A 399 -13.56 -54.71 -0.24
C ASN A 399 -12.93 -54.19 -1.54
N VAL A 400 -13.69 -54.29 -2.64
CA VAL A 400 -13.32 -53.78 -3.95
C VAL A 400 -14.21 -52.59 -4.26
N CYS A 401 -13.62 -51.44 -4.58
CA CYS A 401 -14.36 -50.25 -4.97
C CYS A 401 -14.03 -49.89 -6.43
N GLU A 402 -15.06 -49.70 -7.24
CA GLU A 402 -14.95 -49.09 -8.56
C GLU A 402 -15.24 -47.60 -8.44
N LEU A 403 -14.29 -46.77 -8.89
CA LEU A 403 -14.45 -45.32 -8.94
C LEU A 403 -14.65 -44.91 -10.41
N CYS A 404 -15.87 -44.50 -10.73
CA CYS A 404 -16.32 -44.17 -12.09
C CYS A 404 -16.70 -42.70 -12.20
N ILE A 405 -16.57 -42.11 -13.40
CA ILE A 405 -17.15 -40.79 -13.69
C ILE A 405 -18.65 -40.94 -13.96
N SER A 406 -19.45 -40.11 -13.29
CA SER A 406 -20.91 -40.08 -13.37
C SER A 406 -21.41 -39.39 -14.65
N GLN A 407 -21.81 -40.18 -15.65
CA GLN A 407 -22.82 -39.75 -16.63
C GLN A 407 -24.20 -40.14 -16.09
N THR A 408 -24.89 -39.20 -15.43
CA THR A 408 -26.32 -39.35 -15.10
C THR A 408 -27.16 -38.80 -16.24
N ASP A 409 -28.05 -39.62 -16.78
CA ASP A 409 -29.02 -39.22 -17.79
C ASP A 409 -29.83 -37.99 -17.37
N GLY A 410 -29.99 -37.03 -18.28
CA GLY A 410 -31.02 -35.98 -18.15
C GLY A 410 -30.57 -34.53 -18.42
N VAL A 411 -29.27 -34.20 -18.39
CA VAL A 411 -28.78 -32.85 -18.71
C VAL A 411 -27.63 -32.95 -19.71
N GLN A 412 -27.87 -32.53 -20.95
CA GLN A 412 -26.84 -32.43 -21.99
C GLN A 412 -25.75 -31.43 -21.57
N PRO A 413 -24.48 -31.85 -21.43
CA PRO A 413 -23.37 -30.91 -21.42
C PRO A 413 -23.21 -30.28 -22.82
N SER A 414 -22.74 -29.04 -22.88
CA SER A 414 -22.37 -28.41 -24.16
C SER A 414 -21.24 -29.22 -24.86
N PRO A 415 -21.24 -29.29 -26.20
CA PRO A 415 -20.48 -30.31 -26.96
C PRO A 415 -18.94 -30.13 -26.98
N LEU A 416 -18.38 -29.26 -26.13
CA LEU A 416 -16.95 -28.93 -26.08
C LEU A 416 -16.19 -29.55 -24.89
N VAL A 417 -16.85 -30.35 -24.06
CA VAL A 417 -16.21 -31.00 -22.89
C VAL A 417 -15.96 -32.49 -23.13
N ARG A 418 -14.86 -32.82 -23.85
CA ARG A 418 -14.24 -34.15 -23.71
C ARG A 418 -13.45 -34.18 -22.40
N VAL A 419 -14.00 -34.81 -21.37
CA VAL A 419 -13.26 -35.06 -20.13
C VAL A 419 -12.18 -36.11 -20.39
N HIS A 420 -10.94 -35.67 -20.58
CA HIS A 420 -9.79 -36.58 -20.58
C HIS A 420 -9.52 -37.08 -19.16
N CYS A 421 -9.47 -38.40 -18.99
CA CYS A 421 -9.39 -39.03 -17.68
C CYS A 421 -7.95 -39.07 -17.17
N SER A 422 -7.58 -38.04 -16.41
CA SER A 422 -6.31 -37.97 -15.71
C SER A 422 -6.25 -38.99 -14.57
N PHE A 423 -5.29 -39.92 -14.65
CA PHE A 423 -4.96 -40.86 -13.58
C PHE A 423 -4.66 -40.15 -12.24
N VAL A 424 -4.10 -38.94 -12.30
CA VAL A 424 -3.80 -38.10 -11.11
C VAL A 424 -5.09 -37.60 -10.45
N ALA A 425 -6.11 -37.22 -11.24
CA ALA A 425 -7.39 -36.78 -10.71
C ALA A 425 -8.15 -37.93 -10.01
N ILE A 426 -8.12 -39.13 -10.61
CA ILE A 426 -8.70 -40.34 -10.01
C ILE A 426 -7.98 -40.67 -8.69
N LYS A 427 -6.64 -40.61 -8.66
CA LYS A 427 -5.87 -40.85 -7.42
C LYS A 427 -6.22 -39.85 -6.31
N ALA A 428 -6.33 -38.56 -6.62
CA ALA A 428 -6.72 -37.54 -5.65
C ALA A 428 -8.16 -37.73 -5.13
N ALA A 429 -9.10 -38.17 -5.98
CA ALA A 429 -10.46 -38.52 -5.57
C ALA A 429 -10.48 -39.73 -4.62
N VAL A 430 -9.66 -40.75 -4.90
CA VAL A 430 -9.46 -41.93 -4.05
C VAL A 430 -8.87 -41.55 -2.68
N ASP A 431 -7.83 -40.72 -2.64
CA ASP A 431 -7.23 -40.25 -1.37
C ASP A 431 -8.25 -39.43 -0.55
N SER A 432 -9.09 -38.63 -1.20
CA SER A 432 -10.19 -37.90 -0.55
C SER A 432 -11.32 -38.81 -0.05
N PHE A 433 -11.53 -39.98 -0.66
CA PHE A 433 -12.49 -40.99 -0.21
C PHE A 433 -11.99 -41.66 1.09
N TYR A 434 -10.73 -42.11 1.09
CA TYR A 434 -10.08 -42.72 2.26
C TYR A 434 -10.14 -41.83 3.50
N LEU A 435 -9.89 -40.52 3.35
CA LEU A 435 -9.94 -39.55 4.45
C LEU A 435 -11.35 -39.35 5.03
N LYS A 436 -12.41 -39.65 4.27
CA LYS A 436 -13.79 -39.42 4.69
C LYS A 436 -14.43 -40.65 5.35
N GLU A 437 -14.15 -41.86 4.87
CA GLU A 437 -14.68 -43.10 5.48
C GLU A 437 -14.05 -43.45 6.84
N GLN A 438 -12.85 -42.92 7.17
CA GLN A 438 -12.26 -43.08 8.52
C GLN A 438 -13.16 -42.51 9.64
N ALA A 439 -14.15 -41.66 9.31
CA ALA A 439 -15.10 -41.10 10.27
C ALA A 439 -16.37 -41.94 10.50
N SER A 440 -16.59 -43.03 9.75
CA SER A 440 -17.91 -43.70 9.69
C SER A 440 -17.85 -45.23 9.63
N PHE A 441 -17.15 -45.87 10.56
CA PHE A 441 -17.25 -47.32 10.79
C PHE A 441 -18.27 -47.68 11.88
N HIS A 442 -19.52 -47.91 11.47
CA HIS A 442 -20.44 -48.77 12.21
C HIS A 442 -20.96 -49.90 11.30
N VAL A 443 -20.94 -51.11 11.85
CA VAL A 443 -21.30 -52.39 11.23
C VAL A 443 -22.74 -52.39 10.70
N VAL A 444 -23.02 -52.99 9.53
CA VAL A 444 -24.16 -53.93 9.29
C VAL A 444 -24.16 -54.58 7.88
N SER A 445 -24.20 -55.92 7.89
CA SER A 445 -24.76 -56.88 6.90
C SER A 445 -24.29 -56.96 5.43
N LYS A 446 -24.69 -58.08 4.80
CA LYS A 446 -24.24 -58.63 3.51
C LYS A 446 -25.11 -58.17 2.33
N THR A 447 -24.57 -58.35 1.12
CA THR A 447 -25.29 -58.37 -0.19
C THR A 447 -25.99 -57.08 -0.64
N VAL A 448 -25.41 -55.91 -0.36
CA VAL A 448 -25.76 -54.66 -1.07
C VAL A 448 -24.47 -54.00 -1.57
N SER A 449 -24.41 -53.68 -2.87
CA SER A 449 -23.37 -52.82 -3.44
C SER A 449 -23.63 -51.38 -3.03
N TRP A 450 -22.75 -50.79 -2.23
CA TRP A 450 -22.93 -49.42 -1.77
C TRP A 450 -22.26 -48.46 -2.76
N CYS A 451 -23.08 -47.83 -3.61
CA CYS A 451 -22.66 -46.75 -4.48
C CYS A 451 -22.90 -45.42 -3.76
N SER A 452 -21.82 -44.81 -3.26
CA SER A 452 -21.87 -43.45 -2.73
C SER A 452 -21.51 -42.46 -3.83
N HIS A 453 -22.48 -41.63 -4.22
CA HIS A 453 -22.18 -40.39 -4.94
C HIS A 453 -21.54 -39.39 -3.99
N PHE A 454 -20.55 -38.63 -4.44
CA PHE A 454 -19.95 -37.55 -3.63
C PHE A 454 -20.86 -36.30 -3.61
N LEU A 455 -22.10 -36.47 -3.15
CA LEU A 455 -23.07 -35.39 -2.95
C LEU A 455 -22.69 -34.54 -1.72
N SER A 456 -21.71 -33.68 -1.95
CA SER A 456 -21.46 -32.47 -1.18
C SER A 456 -21.36 -31.33 -2.19
N PHE A 457 -22.16 -30.28 -2.00
CA PHE A 457 -22.09 -29.05 -2.80
C PHE A 457 -20.70 -28.38 -2.76
N TYR A 458 -19.82 -28.80 -1.84
CA TYR A 458 -18.46 -28.30 -1.64
C TYR A 458 -17.38 -29.34 -1.95
N SER A 459 -17.71 -30.49 -2.54
CA SER A 459 -16.73 -31.50 -2.96
C SER A 459 -16.41 -31.35 -4.45
N PRO A 460 -15.14 -31.13 -4.84
CA PRO A 460 -14.73 -31.05 -6.24
C PRO A 460 -14.70 -32.42 -6.95
N PHE A 461 -15.11 -33.49 -6.24
CA PHE A 461 -15.22 -34.85 -6.75
C PHE A 461 -16.67 -35.32 -6.93
N SER A 462 -17.65 -34.40 -6.93
CA SER A 462 -19.08 -34.70 -7.10
C SER A 462 -19.44 -35.42 -8.40
N SER A 463 -18.60 -35.31 -9.43
CA SER A 463 -18.70 -36.03 -10.71
C SER A 463 -18.17 -37.47 -10.68
N TYR A 464 -17.63 -37.94 -9.56
CA TYR A 464 -17.23 -39.34 -9.38
C TYR A 464 -18.29 -40.09 -8.56
N THR A 465 -18.40 -41.39 -8.79
CA THR A 465 -19.22 -42.33 -8.02
C THR A 465 -18.32 -43.47 -7.57
N ALA A 466 -18.29 -43.74 -6.26
CA ALA A 466 -17.57 -44.88 -5.70
C ALA A 466 -18.57 -46.00 -5.38
N CYS A 467 -18.49 -47.10 -6.11
CA CYS A 467 -19.30 -48.30 -5.89
C CYS A 467 -18.46 -49.39 -5.23
N CYS A 468 -18.66 -49.60 -3.93
CA CYS A 468 -17.92 -50.59 -3.15
C CYS A 468 -18.72 -51.88 -2.94
N ARG A 469 -18.07 -53.03 -3.10
CA ARG A 469 -18.62 -54.36 -2.81
C ARG A 469 -17.67 -55.21 -1.97
N THR A 470 -18.25 -55.95 -1.04
CA THR A 470 -17.55 -56.98 -0.25
C THR A 470 -17.54 -58.28 -1.03
N VAL A 471 -16.36 -58.79 -1.38
CA VAL A 471 -16.21 -60.04 -2.14
C VAL A 471 -15.82 -61.17 -1.19
N ASN A 472 -16.67 -62.21 -1.11
CA ASN A 472 -16.37 -63.41 -0.32
C ASN A 472 -15.49 -64.36 -1.14
N ARG A 473 -14.49 -64.97 -0.50
CA ARG A 473 -13.40 -65.68 -1.21
C ARG A 473 -13.85 -66.89 -2.04
N ASP A 474 -14.99 -67.49 -1.73
CA ASP A 474 -15.47 -68.73 -2.34
C ASP A 474 -15.71 -68.61 -3.87
N LEU A 475 -15.94 -67.41 -4.40
CA LEU A 475 -16.04 -67.18 -5.86
C LEU A 475 -14.68 -66.98 -6.55
N LEU A 476 -13.65 -66.56 -5.81
CA LEU A 476 -12.30 -66.28 -6.32
C LEU A 476 -11.46 -67.55 -6.45
N ASP A 477 -11.70 -68.57 -5.61
CA ASP A 477 -11.03 -69.86 -5.73
C ASP A 477 -11.55 -70.70 -6.92
N LEU A 478 -12.74 -70.38 -7.48
CA LEU A 478 -13.23 -70.91 -8.76
C LEU A 478 -12.44 -70.37 -9.97
N VAL A 479 -12.01 -69.11 -9.93
CA VAL A 479 -11.13 -68.51 -10.97
C VAL A 479 -9.69 -69.04 -10.81
N ARG A 480 -9.23 -69.22 -9.56
CA ARG A 480 -7.90 -69.78 -9.24
C ARG A 480 -7.75 -71.27 -9.61
N ALA A 481 -8.84 -71.99 -9.85
CA ALA A 481 -8.82 -73.40 -10.25
C ALA A 481 -8.37 -73.64 -11.72
N LYS A 482 -8.20 -72.60 -12.53
CA LYS A 482 -7.42 -72.65 -13.79
C LYS A 482 -6.12 -71.89 -13.59
N GLY A 483 -5.01 -72.63 -13.46
CA GLY A 483 -3.71 -72.21 -12.92
C GLY A 483 -3.03 -70.97 -13.54
N ALA A 484 -1.90 -70.49 -13.01
CA ALA A 484 -0.95 -71.20 -12.13
C ALA A 484 -0.25 -70.28 -11.09
N SER A 485 0.57 -70.89 -10.24
CA SER A 485 1.30 -70.27 -9.12
C SER A 485 2.46 -69.36 -9.54
N PHE A 486 2.73 -68.30 -8.76
CA PHE A 486 4.08 -67.73 -8.62
C PHE A 486 4.38 -67.22 -7.19
N HIS A 487 5.63 -67.40 -6.77
CA HIS A 487 6.22 -66.95 -5.49
C HIS A 487 7.36 -65.93 -5.81
N PRO A 488 8.05 -65.28 -4.84
CA PRO A 488 8.46 -63.88 -5.01
C PRO A 488 9.98 -63.64 -5.18
N GLN A 489 10.31 -62.48 -5.76
CA GLN A 489 11.62 -61.77 -5.77
C GLN A 489 12.85 -62.54 -6.27
N ASP A 490 13.46 -62.12 -7.40
CA ASP A 490 14.65 -61.25 -7.35
C ASP A 490 15.15 -60.71 -8.73
N VAL A 491 15.90 -59.61 -8.66
CA VAL A 491 16.91 -59.02 -9.59
C VAL A 491 16.76 -59.12 -11.14
N SER A 492 16.59 -57.91 -11.74
CA SER A 492 17.22 -57.34 -12.96
C SER A 492 17.90 -58.22 -14.02
N LEU A 493 17.49 -58.05 -15.29
CA LEU A 493 18.38 -57.96 -16.46
C LEU A 493 17.64 -57.36 -17.68
N ALA A 494 18.11 -56.23 -18.19
CA ALA A 494 17.84 -55.75 -19.56
C ALA A 494 18.99 -56.23 -20.47
N PRO A 495 18.78 -56.43 -21.80
CA PRO A 495 18.82 -55.27 -22.71
C PRO A 495 18.00 -55.38 -24.02
N LEU A 496 17.77 -54.22 -24.66
CA LEU A 496 17.64 -53.95 -26.12
C LEU A 496 16.66 -54.83 -26.97
N GLY A 497 15.77 -54.27 -27.79
CA GLY A 497 15.42 -52.87 -28.04
C GLY A 497 14.65 -52.74 -29.36
N GLU A 498 13.74 -51.77 -29.43
CA GLU A 498 13.50 -50.92 -30.61
C GLU A 498 12.67 -49.71 -30.14
N SER A 499 13.02 -48.52 -30.60
CA SER A 499 12.56 -47.26 -29.98
C SER A 499 11.17 -46.83 -30.45
N PRO A 500 10.23 -46.51 -29.55
CA PRO A 500 9.29 -45.43 -29.77
C PRO A 500 10.06 -44.09 -29.79
N SER A 501 9.64 -43.17 -30.65
CA SER A 501 10.23 -41.84 -30.80
C SER A 501 10.16 -41.01 -29.52
N LYS A 502 11.10 -40.05 -29.39
CA LYS A 502 11.10 -39.02 -28.34
C LYS A 502 10.05 -37.93 -28.59
N GLU A 503 8.79 -38.32 -28.68
CA GLU A 503 7.65 -37.40 -28.81
C GLU A 503 6.56 -37.89 -27.84
N GLU A 504 5.88 -36.96 -27.14
CA GLU A 504 4.90 -37.17 -26.04
C GLU A 504 5.38 -37.02 -24.57
N GLU A 505 6.48 -36.29 -24.32
CA GLU A 505 6.65 -35.57 -23.05
C GLU A 505 6.78 -34.04 -23.26
N GLU A 506 6.02 -33.51 -24.23
CA GLU A 506 5.87 -32.06 -24.40
C GLU A 506 5.13 -31.46 -23.19
N GLN A 507 5.91 -30.81 -22.32
CA GLN A 507 5.43 -29.86 -21.34
C GLN A 507 4.77 -28.68 -22.08
N ALA A 508 3.48 -28.81 -22.39
CA ALA A 508 2.71 -27.84 -23.19
C ALA A 508 3.10 -26.39 -22.86
N GLY A 509 3.68 -25.67 -23.82
CA GLY A 509 4.36 -24.38 -23.57
C GLY A 509 3.48 -23.31 -22.92
N LEU A 510 4.11 -22.32 -22.28
CA LEU A 510 3.42 -21.15 -21.71
C LEU A 510 2.70 -20.33 -22.79
N SER A 511 3.17 -20.44 -24.05
CA SER A 511 2.64 -19.73 -25.20
C SER A 511 1.15 -19.98 -25.41
N GLY A 512 0.35 -18.90 -25.39
CA GLY A 512 -1.09 -18.95 -25.59
C GLY A 512 -1.90 -19.61 -24.48
N LEU A 513 -1.30 -19.87 -23.30
CA LEU A 513 -1.98 -20.46 -22.15
C LEU A 513 -3.24 -19.67 -21.75
N SER A 514 -3.22 -18.34 -21.94
CA SER A 514 -4.37 -17.46 -21.68
C SER A 514 -5.61 -17.71 -22.56
N CYS A 515 -5.49 -18.39 -23.70
CA CYS A 515 -6.66 -18.74 -24.54
C CYS A 515 -7.00 -20.24 -24.49
N ARG A 516 -6.11 -21.07 -23.94
CA ARG A 516 -6.30 -22.52 -23.81
C ARG A 516 -7.06 -22.92 -22.54
N THR A 517 -7.32 -21.97 -21.64
CA THR A 517 -7.77 -22.25 -20.27
C THR A 517 -8.78 -21.23 -19.77
N ASN A 518 -9.73 -21.69 -18.95
CA ASN A 518 -10.79 -20.84 -18.40
C ASN A 518 -10.36 -20.07 -17.13
N LYS A 519 -9.16 -20.33 -16.59
CA LYS A 519 -8.58 -19.65 -15.42
C LYS A 519 -7.47 -18.69 -15.87
N THR A 520 -7.89 -17.55 -16.43
CA THR A 520 -6.98 -16.54 -16.99
C THR A 520 -6.53 -15.54 -15.94
N LEU A 521 -5.25 -15.19 -15.96
CA LEU A 521 -4.65 -14.14 -15.13
C LEU A 521 -4.54 -12.82 -15.90
N ASN A 522 -4.88 -11.72 -15.22
CA ASN A 522 -4.51 -10.36 -15.61
C ASN A 522 -3.14 -10.02 -14.98
N LEU A 523 -2.18 -9.51 -15.76
CA LEU A 523 -0.83 -9.22 -15.27
C LEU A 523 -0.64 -7.73 -15.02
N TYR A 524 -0.23 -7.39 -13.80
CA TYR A 524 -0.08 -6.02 -13.33
C TYR A 524 1.28 -5.77 -12.67
N LEU A 525 1.87 -4.62 -12.98
CA LEU A 525 3.12 -4.14 -12.39
C LEU A 525 2.84 -3.05 -11.35
N LEU A 526 3.56 -3.09 -10.23
CA LEU A 526 3.59 -2.04 -9.23
C LEU A 526 5.05 -1.71 -8.91
N ASP A 527 5.39 -0.43 -8.88
CA ASP A 527 6.72 -0.03 -8.40
C ASP A 527 6.81 -0.27 -6.88
N SER A 528 7.74 -1.12 -6.48
CA SER A 528 7.96 -1.48 -5.09
C SER A 528 8.63 -0.37 -4.28
N ASN A 529 9.26 0.63 -4.92
CA ASN A 529 9.77 1.80 -4.23
C ASN A 529 8.63 2.67 -3.68
N LEU A 530 7.52 2.79 -4.43
CA LEU A 530 6.34 3.58 -4.06
C LEU A 530 5.24 2.79 -3.34
N PHE A 531 4.98 1.54 -3.73
CA PHE A 531 3.77 0.80 -3.36
C PHE A 531 4.01 -0.42 -2.45
N TRP A 532 5.16 -0.49 -1.78
CA TRP A 532 5.54 -1.63 -0.92
C TRP A 532 4.49 -2.02 0.13
N MET A 533 3.77 -1.06 0.70
CA MET A 533 2.71 -1.31 1.69
C MET A 533 1.59 -2.24 1.20
N TYR A 534 1.40 -2.38 -0.12
CA TYR A 534 0.48 -3.35 -0.69
C TYR A 534 1.09 -4.77 -0.74
N ALA A 535 2.39 -4.90 -0.99
CA ALA A 535 3.10 -6.17 -0.92
C ALA A 535 3.16 -6.69 0.53
N GLU A 536 3.44 -5.84 1.51
CA GLU A 536 3.43 -6.18 2.95
C GLU A 536 2.07 -6.80 3.36
N ARG A 537 0.97 -6.15 2.96
CA ARG A 537 -0.40 -6.62 3.20
C ARG A 537 -0.80 -7.88 2.42
N LEU A 538 0.04 -8.36 1.51
CA LEU A 538 -0.11 -9.62 0.79
C LEU A 538 0.89 -10.68 1.29
N GLY A 539 1.66 -10.40 2.36
CA GLY A 539 2.62 -11.33 2.96
C GLY A 539 4.09 -11.10 2.58
N ALA A 540 4.46 -9.94 2.03
CA ALA A 540 5.86 -9.56 1.88
C ALA A 540 6.49 -9.13 3.22
N ALA A 541 7.82 -9.26 3.34
CA ALA A 541 8.54 -8.77 4.51
C ALA A 541 8.57 -7.23 4.54
N GLY A 542 8.52 -6.61 5.73
CA GLY A 542 8.48 -5.15 5.84
C GLY A 542 9.74 -4.43 5.34
N SER A 543 10.91 -5.05 5.47
CA SER A 543 12.18 -4.49 4.96
C SER A 543 13.09 -5.60 4.43
N PRO A 544 12.85 -6.07 3.19
CA PRO A 544 13.76 -7.00 2.52
C PRO A 544 14.98 -6.25 1.95
N PRO A 545 16.12 -6.92 1.72
CA PRO A 545 17.27 -6.31 1.04
C PRO A 545 16.97 -5.93 -0.41
N VAL A 546 16.03 -6.64 -1.06
CA VAL A 546 15.53 -6.35 -2.40
C VAL A 546 14.01 -6.37 -2.35
N LYS A 547 13.37 -5.29 -2.81
CA LYS A 547 11.90 -5.14 -2.81
C LYS A 547 11.27 -5.81 -4.03
N GLU A 548 11.41 -7.11 -4.12
CA GLU A 548 10.79 -7.96 -5.14
C GLU A 548 9.70 -8.82 -4.50
N PHE A 549 8.50 -8.84 -5.09
CA PHE A 549 7.40 -9.68 -4.62
C PHE A 549 6.40 -10.01 -5.74
N ALA A 550 5.81 -11.20 -5.71
CA ALA A 550 4.73 -11.58 -6.62
C ALA A 550 3.63 -12.34 -5.89
N ALA A 551 2.38 -11.94 -6.14
CA ALA A 551 1.21 -12.63 -5.63
C ALA A 551 0.11 -12.71 -6.69
N ILE A 552 -0.60 -13.84 -6.73
CA ILE A 552 -1.87 -13.97 -7.47
C ILE A 552 -2.98 -13.69 -6.48
N VAL A 553 -3.87 -12.76 -6.80
CA VAL A 553 -5.04 -12.41 -6.01
C VAL A 553 -6.30 -12.78 -6.79
N ASP A 554 -7.16 -13.58 -6.17
CA ASP A 554 -8.45 -13.99 -6.71
C ASP A 554 -9.57 -13.47 -5.79
N LEU A 555 -10.30 -12.47 -6.26
CA LEU A 555 -11.33 -11.81 -5.46
C LEU A 555 -12.65 -12.61 -5.43
N GLN A 556 -12.86 -13.55 -6.34
CA GLN A 556 -14.09 -14.36 -6.36
C GLN A 556 -14.01 -15.50 -5.33
N GLU A 557 -12.82 -16.10 -5.20
CA GLU A 557 -12.54 -17.19 -4.26
C GLU A 557 -12.00 -16.69 -2.90
N GLU A 558 -11.88 -15.37 -2.70
CA GLU A 558 -11.32 -14.70 -1.52
C GLU A 558 -9.93 -15.23 -1.09
N VAL A 559 -9.11 -15.65 -2.06
CA VAL A 559 -7.75 -16.20 -1.82
C VAL A 559 -6.68 -15.38 -2.52
N HIS A 560 -5.49 -15.38 -1.90
CA HIS A 560 -4.28 -14.97 -2.58
C HIS A 560 -3.20 -16.05 -2.43
N TYR A 561 -2.32 -16.14 -3.41
CA TYR A 561 -1.20 -17.05 -3.47
C TYR A 561 0.08 -16.22 -3.59
N VAL A 562 1.11 -16.58 -2.84
CA VAL A 562 2.39 -15.86 -2.82
C VAL A 562 3.47 -16.71 -3.47
N LEU A 563 4.25 -16.11 -4.37
CA LEU A 563 5.48 -16.72 -4.84
C LEU A 563 6.49 -16.71 -3.69
N GLY A 564 6.83 -17.90 -3.18
CA GLY A 564 7.48 -18.04 -1.87
C GLY A 564 8.77 -17.21 -1.72
N GLN A 565 8.85 -16.43 -0.62
CA GLN A 565 9.85 -15.40 -0.28
C GLN A 565 11.35 -15.75 -0.44
N LYS A 566 11.70 -17.03 -0.70
CA LYS A 566 13.09 -17.48 -0.95
C LYS A 566 13.42 -17.67 -2.44
N ARG A 567 12.45 -17.49 -3.34
CA ARG A 567 12.64 -17.60 -4.79
C ARG A 567 12.62 -16.19 -5.38
N ALA A 568 13.73 -15.79 -6.02
CA ALA A 568 13.78 -14.56 -6.81
C ALA A 568 12.77 -14.59 -7.96
N LEU A 569 12.41 -13.41 -8.50
CA LEU A 569 11.46 -13.23 -9.60
C LEU A 569 12.03 -13.66 -10.97
N LEU A 570 12.65 -14.83 -11.02
CA LEU A 570 13.14 -15.43 -12.26
C LEU A 570 11.98 -15.88 -13.16
N ARG A 571 12.15 -15.73 -14.47
CA ARG A 571 11.19 -16.17 -15.50
C ARG A 571 10.63 -17.58 -15.25
N ALA A 572 11.49 -18.56 -14.95
CA ALA A 572 11.09 -19.94 -14.69
C ALA A 572 10.22 -20.09 -13.41
N SER A 573 10.47 -19.28 -12.38
CA SER A 573 9.64 -19.25 -11.16
C SER A 573 8.23 -18.73 -11.46
N LEU A 574 8.14 -17.65 -12.24
CA LEU A 574 6.87 -17.03 -12.64
C LEU A 574 6.07 -17.93 -13.59
N GLU A 575 6.72 -18.54 -14.58
CA GLU A 575 6.10 -19.52 -15.47
C GLU A 575 5.50 -20.70 -14.68
N THR A 576 6.28 -21.30 -13.78
CA THR A 576 5.82 -22.39 -12.90
C THR A 576 4.63 -21.94 -12.03
N PHE A 577 4.65 -20.71 -11.53
CA PHE A 577 3.61 -20.16 -10.67
C PHE A 577 2.28 -19.93 -11.42
N ILE A 578 2.35 -19.35 -12.62
CA ILE A 578 1.20 -19.16 -13.52
C ILE A 578 0.60 -20.53 -13.89
N ARG A 579 1.42 -21.48 -14.35
CA ARG A 579 0.99 -22.83 -14.71
C ARG A 579 0.29 -23.53 -13.56
N ASN A 580 0.86 -23.47 -12.35
CA ASN A 580 0.26 -24.06 -11.15
C ASN A 580 -1.07 -23.39 -10.77
N TYR A 581 -1.25 -22.09 -10.99
CA TYR A 581 -2.56 -21.46 -10.76
C TYR A 581 -3.61 -21.89 -11.80
N THR A 582 -3.21 -21.92 -13.07
CA THR A 582 -4.13 -22.08 -14.20
C THR A 582 -4.66 -23.52 -14.37
N VAL A 583 -3.96 -24.56 -13.88
CA VAL A 583 -4.51 -25.93 -13.89
C VAL A 583 -5.82 -26.02 -13.07
N PRO A 584 -6.80 -26.88 -13.46
CA PRO A 584 -8.10 -26.95 -12.78
C PRO A 584 -7.99 -27.14 -11.27
N TYR A 585 -7.12 -28.08 -10.86
CA TYR A 585 -6.73 -28.37 -9.48
C TYR A 585 -5.36 -27.76 -9.18
N SER A 586 -5.34 -26.50 -8.77
CA SER A 586 -4.11 -25.78 -8.42
C SER A 586 -3.40 -26.42 -7.21
N PRO A 587 -2.11 -26.80 -7.33
CA PRO A 587 -1.31 -27.24 -6.18
C PRO A 587 -0.85 -26.07 -5.29
N LEU A 588 -1.18 -24.81 -5.64
CA LEU A 588 -0.87 -23.66 -4.82
C LEU A 588 -1.76 -23.65 -3.57
N LYS A 589 -1.17 -23.36 -2.42
CA LYS A 589 -1.89 -23.20 -1.15
C LYS A 589 -2.18 -21.72 -0.93
N ARG A 590 -3.40 -21.39 -0.51
CA ARG A 590 -3.76 -20.03 -0.08
C ARG A 590 -2.74 -19.54 0.94
N HIS A 591 -2.27 -18.30 0.77
CA HIS A 591 -1.49 -17.61 1.78
C HIS A 591 -2.44 -17.04 2.83
N LEU A 592 -1.97 -17.00 4.08
CA LEU A 592 -2.62 -16.32 5.19
C LEU A 592 -1.56 -15.38 5.74
N VAL A 593 -1.81 -14.07 5.66
CA VAL A 593 -0.89 -13.05 6.19
C VAL A 593 -0.90 -13.16 7.70
N GLY A 594 0.27 -13.04 8.33
CA GLY A 594 0.36 -13.12 9.78
C GLY A 594 1.75 -12.82 10.27
N ASP A 595 1.83 -12.32 11.51
CA ASP A 595 3.11 -12.02 12.13
C ASP A 595 4.02 -13.26 12.18
N PRO A 596 5.33 -13.09 11.92
CA PRO A 596 6.29 -14.16 12.12
C PRO A 596 6.21 -14.64 13.56
N ARG A 597 6.42 -15.95 13.78
CA ARG A 597 6.41 -16.56 15.11
C ARG A 597 7.23 -15.68 16.07
N PRO A 598 6.66 -15.20 17.19
CA PRO A 598 7.44 -14.43 18.16
C PRO A 598 8.65 -15.26 18.57
N SER A 599 9.82 -14.64 18.57
CA SER A 599 11.07 -15.32 18.94
C SER A 599 10.92 -15.97 20.31
N GLN A 600 11.51 -17.15 20.51
CA GLN A 600 11.33 -17.94 21.74
C GLN A 600 11.69 -17.15 23.02
N THR A 601 12.51 -16.12 22.91
CA THR A 601 12.81 -15.13 23.97
C THR A 601 11.62 -14.30 24.46
N ARG A 602 10.47 -14.29 23.76
CA ARG A 602 9.19 -13.71 24.20
C ARG A 602 8.17 -14.72 24.72
N LEU A 603 8.55 -15.97 24.99
CA LEU A 603 7.73 -16.92 25.76
C LEU A 603 7.73 -16.60 27.27
N GLN A 604 7.61 -15.32 27.63
CA GLN A 604 7.14 -14.94 28.95
C GLN A 604 5.68 -15.40 29.06
N GLN A 605 5.30 -15.96 30.20
CA GLN A 605 3.91 -16.33 30.49
C GLN A 605 3.07 -15.05 30.67
N HIS A 606 2.72 -14.41 29.55
CA HIS A 606 1.79 -13.31 29.54
C HIS A 606 0.43 -13.81 30.01
N LEU A 607 -0.18 -13.05 30.94
CA LEU A 607 -1.45 -13.40 31.56
C LEU A 607 -2.55 -13.62 30.51
N VAL A 608 -2.51 -12.84 29.43
CA VAL A 608 -3.28 -13.08 28.20
C VAL A 608 -2.29 -13.49 27.11
N GLN A 609 -2.52 -14.64 26.48
CA GLN A 609 -1.67 -15.18 25.43
C GLN A 609 -1.91 -14.45 24.10
N GLU A 610 -0.86 -13.89 23.51
CA GLU A 610 -0.91 -13.37 22.14
C GLU A 610 -0.88 -14.53 21.14
N VAL A 611 -1.74 -14.46 20.11
CA VAL A 611 -1.87 -15.50 19.08
C VAL A 611 -1.76 -14.87 17.70
N THR A 612 -0.98 -15.51 16.84
CA THR A 612 -0.75 -15.13 15.44
C THR A 612 -1.23 -16.24 14.51
N THR A 613 -1.40 -15.96 13.22
CA THR A 613 -1.76 -16.95 12.18
C THR A 613 -0.89 -18.22 12.26
N SER A 614 0.42 -18.04 12.47
CA SER A 614 1.40 -19.13 12.49
C SER A 614 1.43 -19.94 13.80
N THR A 615 0.74 -19.47 14.85
CA THR A 615 0.66 -20.10 16.17
C THR A 615 -0.75 -20.55 16.55
N PHE A 616 -1.80 -20.06 15.88
CA PHE A 616 -3.21 -20.36 16.14
C PHE A 616 -3.51 -21.87 16.23
N HIS A 617 -3.04 -22.67 15.27
CA HIS A 617 -3.27 -24.13 15.27
C HIS A 617 -2.65 -24.84 16.49
N GLU A 618 -1.51 -24.34 16.97
CA GLU A 618 -0.78 -24.92 18.10
C GLU A 618 -1.36 -24.46 19.45
N LEU A 619 -1.60 -23.16 19.59
CA LEU A 619 -2.05 -22.52 20.85
C LEU A 619 -3.57 -22.62 21.09
N ILE A 620 -4.38 -22.78 20.04
CA ILE A 620 -5.84 -22.89 20.14
C ILE A 620 -6.30 -24.32 19.86
N LEU A 621 -6.06 -24.83 18.64
CA LEU A 621 -6.68 -26.07 18.15
C LEU A 621 -6.01 -27.35 18.66
N ARG A 622 -4.72 -27.31 19.03
CA ARG A 622 -4.01 -28.43 19.69
C ARG A 622 -3.87 -28.28 21.20
N SER A 623 -4.39 -27.19 21.77
CA SER A 623 -4.24 -26.92 23.20
C SER A 623 -5.12 -27.86 24.05
N PRO A 624 -4.55 -28.58 25.05
CA PRO A 624 -5.32 -29.44 25.96
C PRO A 624 -6.17 -28.66 26.97
N LYS A 625 -6.11 -27.33 26.95
CA LYS A 625 -6.88 -26.42 27.82
C LYS A 625 -8.07 -25.87 27.05
N ALA A 626 -9.16 -25.54 27.73
CA ALA A 626 -10.19 -24.70 27.13
C ALA A 626 -9.61 -23.30 26.83
N VAL A 627 -9.97 -22.67 25.72
CA VAL A 627 -9.40 -21.37 25.30
C VAL A 627 -10.48 -20.34 25.05
N LEU A 628 -10.37 -19.18 25.68
CA LEU A 628 -11.18 -17.99 25.40
C LEU A 628 -10.34 -17.04 24.53
N LEU A 629 -10.78 -16.77 23.30
CA LEU A 629 -10.05 -15.96 22.32
C LEU A 629 -10.79 -14.65 22.02
N LEU A 630 -10.12 -13.51 22.27
CA LEU A 630 -10.56 -12.18 21.86
C LEU A 630 -9.99 -11.82 20.48
N TYR A 631 -10.88 -11.44 19.56
CA TYR A 631 -10.54 -10.82 18.30
C TYR A 631 -10.51 -9.31 18.51
N TYR A 632 -9.37 -8.68 18.21
CA TYR A 632 -9.20 -7.24 18.38
C TYR A 632 -8.44 -6.61 17.21
N ALA A 633 -8.38 -5.28 17.21
CA ALA A 633 -7.44 -4.50 16.42
C ALA A 633 -6.96 -3.28 17.24
N PRO A 634 -5.76 -2.72 17.01
CA PRO A 634 -5.20 -1.65 17.84
C PRO A 634 -5.99 -0.34 17.78
N TRP A 635 -6.65 -0.07 16.66
CA TRP A 635 -7.48 1.11 16.41
C TRP A 635 -8.93 0.96 16.89
N CYS A 636 -9.30 -0.19 17.47
CA CYS A 636 -10.65 -0.46 17.95
C CYS A 636 -10.84 0.01 19.40
N GLY A 637 -11.45 1.18 19.60
CA GLY A 637 -11.70 1.74 20.95
C GLY A 637 -12.48 0.80 21.89
N PHE A 638 -13.52 0.12 21.40
CA PHE A 638 -14.26 -0.89 22.17
C PHE A 638 -13.35 -2.05 22.63
N CYS A 639 -12.41 -2.47 21.78
CA CYS A 639 -11.48 -3.55 22.08
C CYS A 639 -10.48 -3.15 23.18
N ALA A 640 -10.06 -1.88 23.21
CA ALA A 640 -9.26 -1.33 24.31
C ALA A 640 -10.02 -1.43 25.64
N SER A 641 -11.29 -1.05 25.69
CA SER A 641 -12.14 -1.17 26.89
C SER A 641 -12.27 -2.61 27.39
N LEU A 642 -12.37 -3.60 26.50
CA LEU A 642 -12.46 -5.02 26.87
C LEU A 642 -11.13 -5.61 27.40
N SER A 643 -9.99 -4.97 27.15
CA SER A 643 -8.68 -5.52 27.54
C SER A 643 -8.56 -5.74 29.05
N HIS A 644 -9.13 -4.84 29.87
CA HIS A 644 -9.16 -5.01 31.33
C HIS A 644 -10.04 -6.18 31.77
N ILE A 645 -11.15 -6.45 31.09
CA ILE A 645 -12.06 -7.57 31.37
C ILE A 645 -11.34 -8.91 31.08
N PHE A 646 -10.60 -8.99 29.97
CA PHE A 646 -9.80 -10.19 29.64
C PHE A 646 -8.65 -10.41 30.61
N ILE A 647 -7.98 -9.35 31.07
CA ILE A 647 -6.98 -9.43 32.15
C ILE A 647 -7.61 -9.94 33.46
N GLN A 648 -8.80 -9.46 33.83
CA GLN A 648 -9.51 -9.95 35.03
C GLN A 648 -9.89 -11.43 34.90
N LEU A 649 -10.47 -11.84 33.77
CA LEU A 649 -10.80 -13.25 33.50
C LEU A 649 -9.57 -14.15 33.56
N ALA A 650 -8.44 -13.71 33.04
CA ALA A 650 -7.19 -14.45 33.08
C ALA A 650 -6.60 -14.62 34.50
N ARG A 651 -6.96 -13.77 35.46
CA ARG A 651 -6.65 -13.96 36.90
C ARG A 651 -7.64 -14.89 37.60
N ILE A 652 -8.90 -14.89 37.18
CA ILE A 652 -9.99 -15.67 37.80
C ILE A 652 -9.99 -17.13 37.33
N LEU A 653 -9.73 -17.37 36.04
CA LEU A 653 -9.81 -18.70 35.43
C LEU A 653 -8.57 -19.55 35.77
N PRO A 654 -8.73 -20.83 36.20
CA PRO A 654 -7.60 -21.68 36.54
C PRO A 654 -6.63 -21.90 35.37
N PRO A 655 -5.36 -21.46 35.43
CA PRO A 655 -4.42 -21.50 34.30
C PRO A 655 -3.99 -22.91 33.89
N LYS A 656 -4.31 -23.92 34.70
CA LYS A 656 -4.15 -25.35 34.37
C LYS A 656 -5.24 -25.86 33.41
N ARG A 657 -6.46 -25.30 33.44
CA ARG A 657 -7.61 -25.75 32.64
C ARG A 657 -8.00 -24.77 31.53
N PHE A 658 -7.73 -23.48 31.72
CA PHE A 658 -8.10 -22.43 30.79
C PHE A 658 -6.86 -21.70 30.25
N THR A 659 -6.98 -21.17 29.04
CA THR A 659 -6.08 -20.18 28.45
C THR A 659 -6.94 -18.99 28.01
N VAL A 660 -6.56 -17.78 28.41
CA VAL A 660 -7.17 -16.56 27.88
C VAL A 660 -6.20 -16.01 26.85
N ALA A 661 -6.69 -15.81 25.63
CA ALA A 661 -5.90 -15.46 24.48
C ALA A 661 -6.53 -14.28 23.73
N ARG A 662 -5.74 -13.62 22.89
CA ARG A 662 -6.21 -12.60 21.95
C ARG A 662 -5.43 -12.69 20.63
N ILE A 663 -6.03 -12.17 19.56
CA ILE A 663 -5.43 -12.08 18.22
C ILE A 663 -5.76 -10.72 17.59
N ASP A 664 -4.72 -10.06 17.06
CA ASP A 664 -4.87 -8.86 16.24
C ASP A 664 -5.19 -9.27 14.78
N VAL A 665 -6.46 -9.18 14.41
CA VAL A 665 -6.91 -9.51 13.04
C VAL A 665 -6.65 -8.40 12.03
N SER A 666 -6.08 -7.26 12.44
CA SER A 666 -5.59 -6.28 11.47
C SER A 666 -4.21 -6.64 10.90
N GLN A 667 -3.55 -7.66 11.47
CA GLN A 667 -2.23 -8.14 11.08
C GLN A 667 -2.18 -9.67 10.87
N ASN A 668 -3.24 -10.41 11.21
CA ASN A 668 -3.28 -11.87 11.18
C ASN A 668 -4.58 -12.40 10.55
N ASP A 669 -4.47 -13.00 9.37
CA ASP A 669 -5.51 -13.80 8.74
C ASP A 669 -5.66 -15.14 9.48
N LEU A 670 -6.88 -15.64 9.56
CA LEU A 670 -7.18 -16.99 10.04
C LEU A 670 -7.79 -17.84 8.91
N PRO A 671 -7.85 -19.17 9.06
CA PRO A 671 -8.72 -19.99 8.23
C PRO A 671 -10.16 -19.42 8.25
N TRP A 672 -10.83 -19.45 7.09
CA TRP A 672 -12.16 -18.84 6.87
C TRP A 672 -13.20 -19.21 7.93
N GLU A 673 -13.12 -20.43 8.48
CA GLU A 673 -13.95 -20.95 9.57
C GLU A 673 -13.90 -20.09 10.85
N PHE A 674 -12.81 -19.34 11.02
CA PHE A 674 -12.50 -18.52 12.20
C PHE A 674 -12.30 -17.04 11.86
N MET A 675 -12.58 -16.60 10.64
CA MET A 675 -12.56 -15.18 10.29
C MET A 675 -13.72 -14.42 10.98
N THR A 676 -13.55 -13.11 11.19
CA THR A 676 -14.56 -12.26 11.85
C THR A 676 -14.92 -11.06 10.98
N ASP A 677 -16.21 -10.77 10.91
CA ASP A 677 -16.82 -9.65 10.19
C ASP A 677 -16.86 -8.36 11.01
N HIS A 678 -16.88 -8.48 12.34
CA HIS A 678 -16.91 -7.35 13.29
C HIS A 678 -15.90 -7.51 14.43
N LEU A 679 -15.62 -6.38 15.08
CA LEU A 679 -14.73 -6.25 16.23
C LEU A 679 -15.36 -5.41 17.35
N PRO A 680 -15.15 -5.76 18.63
CA PRO A 680 -14.54 -7.01 19.11
C PRO A 680 -15.45 -8.23 18.86
N ASN A 681 -14.84 -9.41 18.73
CA ASN A 681 -15.55 -10.70 18.70
C ASN A 681 -14.86 -11.67 19.68
N ILE A 682 -15.61 -12.60 20.26
CA ILE A 682 -15.13 -13.53 21.29
C ILE A 682 -15.56 -14.95 20.93
N LEU A 683 -14.60 -15.85 20.83
CA LEU A 683 -14.81 -17.29 20.60
C LEU A 683 -14.29 -18.09 21.79
N PHE A 684 -15.03 -19.14 22.18
CA PHE A 684 -14.62 -20.08 23.22
C PHE A 684 -14.46 -21.48 22.63
N PHE A 685 -13.29 -22.08 22.85
CA PHE A 685 -12.91 -23.41 22.40
C PHE A 685 -12.87 -24.34 23.62
N PRO A 686 -13.84 -25.26 23.81
CA PRO A 686 -13.84 -26.15 24.97
C PRO A 686 -12.64 -27.12 24.93
N HIS A 687 -12.43 -27.87 26.02
CA HIS A 687 -11.20 -28.65 26.17
C HIS A 687 -11.21 -29.95 25.35
N ASP A 688 -12.33 -30.70 25.36
CA ASP A 688 -12.46 -31.98 24.66
C ASP A 688 -12.62 -31.83 23.13
N ARG A 689 -13.36 -30.78 22.71
CA ARG A 689 -14.02 -30.70 21.40
C ARG A 689 -13.82 -29.33 20.76
N LYS A 690 -12.62 -29.10 20.21
CA LYS A 690 -12.24 -27.82 19.58
C LYS A 690 -13.11 -27.43 18.39
N ASP A 691 -13.67 -28.44 17.72
CA ASP A 691 -14.70 -28.36 16.68
C ASP A 691 -16.01 -27.71 17.16
N GLN A 692 -16.33 -27.83 18.45
CA GLN A 692 -17.54 -27.24 19.06
C GLN A 692 -17.27 -25.85 19.65
N SER A 693 -16.46 -25.03 18.99
CA SER A 693 -16.20 -23.66 19.42
C SER A 693 -17.47 -22.79 19.37
N SER A 694 -17.78 -22.05 20.42
CA SER A 694 -18.96 -21.19 20.51
C SER A 694 -18.60 -19.69 20.42
N LYS A 695 -19.35 -18.94 19.61
CA LYS A 695 -19.26 -17.47 19.52
C LYS A 695 -20.08 -16.82 20.63
N PHE A 696 -19.52 -15.82 21.31
CA PHE A 696 -20.25 -15.05 22.31
C PHE A 696 -21.37 -14.23 21.62
N PRO A 697 -22.61 -14.20 22.15
CA PRO A 697 -23.72 -13.52 21.48
C PRO A 697 -23.50 -12.00 21.39
N ALA A 698 -23.54 -11.45 20.17
CA ALA A 698 -23.31 -10.03 19.91
C ALA A 698 -24.32 -9.08 20.58
N THR A 699 -25.51 -9.58 20.94
CA THR A 699 -26.56 -8.83 21.65
C THR A 699 -26.36 -8.78 23.16
N SER A 700 -25.42 -9.56 23.71
CA SER A 700 -25.20 -9.65 25.16
C SER A 700 -24.14 -8.67 25.65
N LEU A 701 -24.39 -8.05 26.81
CA LEU A 701 -23.41 -7.17 27.45
C LEU A 701 -22.15 -7.95 27.84
N ILE A 702 -21.00 -7.49 27.31
CA ILE A 702 -19.70 -8.08 27.58
C ILE A 702 -19.22 -7.59 28.95
N SER A 703 -19.23 -8.48 29.94
CA SER A 703 -18.78 -8.23 31.31
C SER A 703 -18.18 -9.50 31.91
N VAL A 704 -17.38 -9.39 32.99
CA VAL A 704 -16.80 -10.56 33.66
C VAL A 704 -17.86 -11.60 34.06
N PRO A 705 -19.00 -11.25 34.71
CA PRO A 705 -20.02 -12.24 35.06
C PRO A 705 -20.69 -12.89 33.85
N SER A 706 -20.93 -12.10 32.79
CA SER A 706 -21.54 -12.57 31.54
C SER A 706 -20.64 -13.58 30.82
N LEU A 707 -19.35 -13.27 30.71
CA LEU A 707 -18.34 -14.15 30.11
C LEU A 707 -18.09 -15.39 30.96
N LEU A 708 -18.05 -15.29 32.29
CA LEU A 708 -17.96 -16.47 33.17
C LEU A 708 -19.17 -17.40 33.00
N LYS A 709 -20.39 -16.86 32.94
CA LYS A 709 -21.60 -17.65 32.70
C LYS A 709 -21.55 -18.37 31.34
N PHE A 710 -21.09 -17.68 30.29
CA PHE A 710 -20.90 -18.25 28.96
C PHE A 710 -19.86 -19.38 28.96
N ILE A 711 -18.68 -19.16 29.57
CA ILE A 711 -17.61 -20.18 29.68
C ILE A 711 -18.10 -21.41 30.45
N LEU A 712 -18.81 -21.22 31.57
CA LEU A 712 -19.35 -22.33 32.36
C LEU A 712 -20.42 -23.12 31.59
N TYR A 713 -21.29 -22.45 30.84
CA TYR A 713 -22.33 -23.11 30.03
C TYR A 713 -21.75 -23.95 28.88
N HIS A 714 -20.65 -23.49 28.27
CA HIS A 714 -19.98 -24.21 27.17
C HIS A 714 -18.84 -25.14 27.61
N SER A 715 -18.55 -25.22 28.92
CA SER A 715 -17.57 -26.18 29.46
C SER A 715 -18.27 -27.48 29.85
N SER A 716 -18.10 -28.53 29.04
CA SER A 716 -18.70 -29.86 29.27
C SER A 716 -18.37 -30.45 30.66
N PRO A 717 -19.34 -31.03 31.38
CA PRO A 717 -19.10 -31.76 32.62
C PRO A 717 -18.93 -33.27 32.39
N PRO A 718 -18.03 -33.92 33.14
CA PRO A 718 -18.18 -35.32 33.49
C PRO A 718 -18.08 -35.52 35.01
N PHE A 719 -19.21 -35.72 35.68
CA PHE A 719 -19.27 -36.24 37.05
C PHE A 719 -20.45 -37.21 37.21
N PRO A 720 -20.21 -38.51 37.46
CA PRO A 720 -21.24 -39.41 37.93
C PRO A 720 -21.66 -39.03 39.35
N ALA A 721 -22.96 -38.86 39.57
CA ALA A 721 -23.50 -38.58 40.90
C ALA A 721 -23.52 -39.86 41.76
N ALA A 722 -22.41 -40.16 42.44
CA ALA A 722 -22.30 -41.25 43.41
C ALA A 722 -21.46 -40.79 44.61
N GLY A 723 -22.12 -40.26 45.65
CA GLY A 723 -21.40 -39.84 46.87
C GLY A 723 -22.09 -38.81 47.78
N TRP A 724 -23.40 -38.56 47.66
CA TRP A 724 -24.12 -37.67 48.59
C TRP A 724 -25.02 -38.50 49.52
N GLY A 725 -24.51 -38.78 50.73
CA GLY A 725 -25.29 -39.34 51.83
C GLY A 725 -26.09 -38.26 52.58
N PRO A 726 -27.10 -38.64 53.38
CA PRO A 726 -28.02 -37.69 54.01
C PRO A 726 -27.39 -36.98 55.22
N GLY A 727 -26.99 -35.72 55.05
CA GLY A 727 -26.51 -34.85 56.15
C GLY A 727 -26.97 -33.39 56.08
N LEU A 728 -27.80 -33.01 55.10
CA LEU A 728 -28.03 -31.62 54.72
C LEU A 728 -29.23 -30.94 55.40
N TRP A 729 -29.37 -31.07 56.73
CA TRP A 729 -30.36 -30.32 57.52
C TRP A 729 -29.74 -29.49 58.66
N GLN A 730 -28.41 -29.37 58.70
CA GLN A 730 -27.69 -28.65 59.75
C GLN A 730 -26.78 -27.51 59.25
N GLU A 731 -26.61 -27.36 57.93
CA GLU A 731 -25.81 -26.29 57.32
C GLU A 731 -26.60 -25.01 57.01
N THR A 732 -27.93 -25.05 56.93
CA THR A 732 -28.75 -23.87 56.60
C THR A 732 -28.64 -22.76 57.65
N SER A 733 -28.59 -23.09 58.93
CA SER A 733 -28.37 -22.12 60.02
C SER A 733 -26.96 -21.49 59.99
N LEU A 734 -25.94 -22.27 59.65
CA LEU A 734 -24.56 -21.81 59.48
C LEU A 734 -24.38 -20.94 58.22
N GLN A 735 -25.10 -21.24 57.14
CA GLN A 735 -25.17 -20.40 55.93
C GLN A 735 -25.83 -19.05 56.25
N GLN A 736 -26.98 -19.03 56.95
CA GLN A 736 -27.65 -17.79 57.36
C GLN A 736 -26.73 -16.88 58.19
N ALA A 737 -25.98 -17.45 59.15
CA ALA A 737 -25.06 -16.69 60.00
C ALA A 737 -23.87 -16.11 59.21
N ARG A 738 -23.34 -16.82 58.20
CA ARG A 738 -22.29 -16.31 57.31
C ARG A 738 -22.80 -15.20 56.39
N ILE A 739 -24.04 -15.30 55.91
CA ILE A 739 -24.66 -14.25 55.08
C ILE A 739 -24.80 -12.97 55.91
N ALA A 740 -25.32 -13.04 57.14
CA ALA A 740 -25.42 -11.88 58.04
C ALA A 740 -24.05 -11.26 58.40
N HIS A 741 -23.00 -12.07 58.52
CA HIS A 741 -21.62 -11.58 58.70
C HIS A 741 -21.11 -10.82 57.47
N LEU A 742 -21.29 -11.40 56.28
CA LEU A 742 -20.88 -10.79 55.01
C LEU A 742 -21.65 -9.50 54.72
N GLU A 743 -22.94 -9.44 55.03
CA GLU A 743 -23.73 -8.20 54.91
C GLU A 743 -23.20 -7.08 55.81
N LYS A 744 -22.75 -7.42 57.03
CA LYS A 744 -22.12 -6.47 57.95
C LYS A 744 -20.75 -6.00 57.45
N GLU A 745 -19.92 -6.89 56.92
CA GLU A 745 -18.63 -6.52 56.30
C GLU A 745 -18.82 -5.67 55.04
N ILE A 746 -19.79 -5.99 54.18
CA ILE A 746 -20.17 -5.17 53.02
C ILE A 746 -20.67 -3.79 53.45
N GLY A 747 -21.37 -3.69 54.59
CA GLY A 747 -21.76 -2.41 55.18
C GLY A 747 -20.56 -1.55 55.59
N LEU A 748 -19.56 -2.15 56.25
CA LEU A 748 -18.32 -1.48 56.64
C LEU A 748 -17.48 -1.05 55.41
N LEU A 749 -17.31 -1.93 54.43
CA LEU A 749 -16.62 -1.64 53.16
C LEU A 749 -17.30 -0.50 52.38
N LYS A 750 -18.64 -0.41 52.40
CA LYS A 750 -19.35 0.72 51.78
C LYS A 750 -19.07 2.06 52.47
N ALA A 751 -18.99 2.07 53.80
CA ALA A 751 -18.62 3.27 54.56
C ALA A 751 -17.17 3.68 54.28
N GLU A 752 -16.24 2.73 54.20
CA GLU A 752 -14.84 2.98 53.87
C GLU A 752 -14.66 3.49 52.43
N ILE A 753 -15.42 2.93 51.46
CA ILE A 753 -15.46 3.44 50.07
C ILE A 753 -16.02 4.86 50.01
N GLN A 754 -17.02 5.21 50.83
CA GLN A 754 -17.52 6.59 50.92
C GLN A 754 -16.48 7.55 51.53
N ALA A 755 -15.77 7.14 52.58
CA ALA A 755 -14.67 7.93 53.15
C ALA A 755 -13.54 8.14 52.13
N LEU A 756 -13.19 7.12 51.36
CA LEU A 756 -12.20 7.21 50.26
C LEU A 756 -12.66 8.14 49.14
N HIS A 757 -13.95 8.15 48.77
CA HIS A 757 -14.48 9.11 47.77
C HIS A 757 -14.42 10.56 48.29
N GLN A 758 -14.69 10.79 49.58
CA GLN A 758 -14.55 12.13 50.19
C GLN A 758 -13.07 12.57 50.21
N ALA A 759 -12.15 11.68 50.59
CA ALA A 759 -10.71 11.94 50.54
C ALA A 759 -10.21 12.21 49.11
N GLN A 760 -10.69 11.46 48.12
CA GLN A 760 -10.39 11.70 46.70
C GLN A 760 -10.89 13.07 46.24
N GLY A 761 -12.09 13.49 46.65
CA GLY A 761 -12.62 14.82 46.35
C GLY A 761 -11.76 15.95 46.93
N GLN A 762 -11.30 15.80 48.18
CA GLN A 762 -10.38 16.76 48.82
C GLN A 762 -9.02 16.82 48.09
N LEU A 763 -8.43 15.66 47.76
CA LEU A 763 -7.18 15.57 47.03
C LEU A 763 -7.28 16.18 45.62
N GLN A 764 -8.42 15.97 44.93
CA GLN A 764 -8.68 16.54 43.62
C GLN A 764 -8.84 18.07 43.67
N GLY A 765 -9.41 18.59 44.76
CA GLY A 765 -9.41 20.03 45.08
C GLY A 765 -8.00 20.58 45.18
N GLN A 766 -7.18 20.01 46.07
CA GLN A 766 -5.77 20.42 46.27
C GLN A 766 -4.96 20.36 44.97
N LEU A 767 -5.08 19.27 44.20
CA LEU A 767 -4.41 19.12 42.90
C LEU A 767 -4.85 20.17 41.88
N SER A 768 -6.10 20.63 41.93
CA SER A 768 -6.58 21.72 41.04
C SER A 768 -5.97 23.07 41.42
N GLU A 769 -5.78 23.32 42.71
CA GLU A 769 -5.19 24.54 43.27
C GLU A 769 -3.69 24.61 42.96
N THR A 770 -2.93 23.54 43.25
CA THR A 770 -1.51 23.42 42.87
C THR A 770 -1.29 23.51 41.35
N ARG A 771 -2.23 23.00 40.54
CA ARG A 771 -2.18 23.14 39.07
C ARG A 771 -2.38 24.59 38.63
N SER A 772 -3.25 25.34 39.29
CA SER A 772 -3.45 26.78 39.05
C SER A 772 -2.18 27.58 39.39
N GLU A 773 -1.56 27.30 40.54
CA GLU A 773 -0.29 27.93 40.94
C GLU A 773 0.86 27.59 39.99
N SER A 774 0.98 26.32 39.57
CA SER A 774 1.99 25.90 38.58
C SER A 774 1.80 26.63 37.24
N GLN A 775 0.56 26.79 36.76
CA GLN A 775 0.28 27.59 35.56
C GLN A 775 0.63 29.07 35.73
N ARG A 776 0.41 29.65 36.91
CA ARG A 776 0.82 31.02 37.24
C ARG A 776 2.34 31.16 37.20
N LEU A 777 3.08 30.30 37.91
CA LEU A 777 4.55 30.27 37.94
C LEU A 777 5.15 30.06 36.55
N GLN A 778 4.53 29.23 35.69
CA GLN A 778 4.95 29.09 34.29
C GLN A 778 4.78 30.38 33.48
N ARG A 779 3.72 31.17 33.71
CA ARG A 779 3.54 32.47 33.03
C ARG A 779 4.59 33.47 33.48
N GLU A 780 4.84 33.56 34.79
CA GLU A 780 5.87 34.42 35.38
C GLU A 780 7.28 34.03 34.88
N THR A 781 7.58 32.73 34.79
CA THR A 781 8.84 32.21 34.23
C THR A 781 9.00 32.55 32.74
N ARG A 782 7.92 32.48 31.94
CA ARG A 782 7.97 32.87 30.51
C ARG A 782 8.22 34.37 30.35
N ALA A 783 7.59 35.20 31.17
CA ALA A 783 7.82 36.65 31.16
C ALA A 783 9.29 36.99 31.52
N LEU A 784 9.82 36.38 32.58
CA LEU A 784 11.23 36.53 32.98
C LEU A 784 12.20 36.07 31.87
N LYS A 785 11.92 34.95 31.20
CA LYS A 785 12.73 34.50 30.05
C LYS A 785 12.70 35.46 28.86
N GLN A 786 11.54 36.05 28.55
CA GLN A 786 11.43 37.08 27.50
C GLN A 786 12.21 38.34 27.88
N GLN A 787 12.16 38.77 29.14
CA GLN A 787 12.95 39.90 29.64
C GLN A 787 14.46 39.61 29.58
N GLN A 788 14.90 38.41 29.97
CA GLN A 788 16.29 37.98 29.87
C GLN A 788 16.76 37.94 28.41
N GLN A 789 15.95 37.40 27.50
CA GLN A 789 16.28 37.33 26.08
C GLN A 789 16.41 38.73 25.45
N SER A 790 15.47 39.64 25.73
CA SER A 790 15.54 41.04 25.28
C SER A 790 16.81 41.74 25.78
N HIS A 791 17.16 41.56 27.06
CA HIS A 791 18.39 42.12 27.63
C HIS A 791 19.66 41.50 27.01
N GLN A 792 19.62 40.22 26.64
CA GLN A 792 20.74 39.53 26.00
C GLN A 792 20.91 39.95 24.52
N GLU A 793 19.82 40.17 23.78
CA GLU A 793 19.84 40.77 22.44
C GLU A 793 20.39 42.20 22.47
N GLN A 794 19.99 43.01 23.47
CA GLN A 794 20.54 44.35 23.68
C GLN A 794 22.05 44.34 23.99
N LEU A 795 22.52 43.40 24.81
CA LEU A 795 23.95 43.21 25.09
C LEU A 795 24.73 42.74 23.85
N GLN A 796 24.18 41.83 23.04
CA GLN A 796 24.79 41.42 21.78
C GLN A 796 24.89 42.57 20.77
N GLY A 797 23.85 43.42 20.67
CA GLY A 797 23.88 44.63 19.83
C GLY A 797 24.94 45.65 20.27
N LEU A 798 25.16 45.81 21.58
CA LEU A 798 26.24 46.64 22.11
C LEU A 798 27.63 46.03 21.85
N CYS A 799 27.75 44.70 21.90
CA CYS A 799 29.01 44.01 21.58
C CYS A 799 29.35 44.11 20.09
N SER A 800 28.39 43.90 19.19
CA SER A 800 28.61 44.03 17.74
C SER A 800 28.93 45.46 17.32
N GLN A 801 28.29 46.46 17.95
CA GLN A 801 28.66 47.87 17.73
C GLN A 801 30.09 48.18 18.21
N ARG A 802 30.55 47.57 19.31
CA ARG A 802 31.94 47.74 19.78
C ARG A 802 32.96 47.03 18.89
N THR A 803 32.69 45.81 18.43
CA THR A 803 33.61 45.10 17.52
C THR A 803 33.74 45.83 16.19
N TRP A 804 32.63 46.30 15.59
CA TRP A 804 32.68 47.08 14.35
C TRP A 804 33.53 48.36 14.49
N ARG A 805 33.43 49.07 15.63
CA ARG A 805 34.27 50.25 15.92
C ARG A 805 35.75 49.89 16.08
N LEU A 806 36.07 48.71 16.61
CA LEU A 806 37.46 48.23 16.71
C LEU A 806 38.01 47.82 15.34
N GLU A 807 37.20 47.22 14.47
CA GLU A 807 37.55 46.86 13.10
C GLU A 807 37.80 48.11 12.23
N ASP A 808 36.93 49.12 12.30
CA ASP A 808 37.14 50.42 11.64
C ASP A 808 38.42 51.14 12.13
N LEU A 809 38.71 51.07 13.43
CA LEU A 809 39.98 51.57 13.98
C LEU A 809 41.19 50.76 13.48
N ALA A 810 41.09 49.44 13.43
CA ALA A 810 42.16 48.57 12.93
C ALA A 810 42.46 48.84 11.45
N GLU A 811 41.44 49.01 10.61
CA GLU A 811 41.63 49.33 9.18
C GLU A 811 42.22 50.74 8.98
N LYS A 812 41.86 51.71 9.83
CA LYS A 812 42.51 53.04 9.84
C LYS A 812 43.98 52.96 10.24
N LEU A 813 44.31 52.16 11.26
CA LEU A 813 45.71 51.90 11.65
C LEU A 813 46.49 51.16 10.57
N ARG A 814 45.86 50.21 9.87
CA ARG A 814 46.46 49.47 8.73
C ARG A 814 46.83 50.42 7.60
N LYS A 815 45.93 51.34 7.22
CA LYS A 815 46.19 52.39 6.21
C LYS A 815 47.29 53.37 6.63
N LEU A 816 47.39 53.71 7.92
CA LEU A 816 48.49 54.54 8.43
C LEU A 816 49.83 53.78 8.42
N ALA A 817 49.82 52.46 8.67
CA ALA A 817 51.00 51.62 8.57
C ALA A 817 51.48 51.46 7.12
N GLU A 818 50.57 51.20 6.17
CA GLU A 818 50.87 51.17 4.73
C GLU A 818 51.45 52.52 4.25
N ALA A 819 50.84 53.65 4.65
CA ALA A 819 51.35 54.98 4.32
C ALA A 819 52.74 55.28 4.93
N SER A 820 52.99 54.78 6.16
CA SER A 820 54.31 54.82 6.79
C SER A 820 55.33 54.00 6.01
N GLU A 821 54.97 52.81 5.53
CA GLU A 821 55.86 51.94 4.74
C GLU A 821 56.18 52.52 3.36
N THR A 822 55.21 53.16 2.69
CA THR A 822 55.48 53.91 1.45
C THR A 822 56.42 55.09 1.71
N LEU A 823 56.23 55.85 2.79
CA LEU A 823 57.15 56.95 3.14
C LEU A 823 58.55 56.45 3.54
N LEU A 824 58.66 55.28 4.19
CA LEU A 824 59.95 54.67 4.52
C LEU A 824 60.68 54.15 3.27
N THR A 825 59.96 53.56 2.31
CA THR A 825 60.54 53.10 1.04
C THR A 825 60.93 54.27 0.13
N GLU A 826 60.15 55.36 0.08
CA GLU A 826 60.54 56.62 -0.57
C GLU A 826 61.79 57.23 0.09
N ASN A 827 61.87 57.28 1.42
CA ASN A 827 63.06 57.76 2.13
C ASN A 827 64.27 56.84 1.93
N ALA A 828 64.08 55.53 1.83
CA ALA A 828 65.14 54.58 1.50
C ALA A 828 65.63 54.77 0.05
N PHE A 829 64.72 54.99 -0.89
CA PHE A 829 65.05 55.30 -2.28
C PHE A 829 65.78 56.65 -2.40
N LEU A 830 65.35 57.68 -1.67
CA LEU A 830 66.07 58.95 -1.55
C LEU A 830 67.48 58.77 -0.96
N LYS A 831 67.66 57.93 0.07
CA LYS A 831 68.99 57.57 0.59
C LYS A 831 69.84 56.82 -0.43
N VAL A 832 69.25 55.94 -1.24
CA VAL A 832 69.96 55.24 -2.33
C VAL A 832 70.33 56.21 -3.45
N LEU A 833 69.45 57.14 -3.84
CA LEU A 833 69.75 58.20 -4.81
C LEU A 833 70.84 59.15 -4.29
N LEU A 834 70.80 59.53 -3.01
CA LEU A 834 71.87 60.31 -2.37
C LEU A 834 73.17 59.51 -2.35
N ALA A 835 73.17 58.23 -1.98
CA ALA A 835 74.36 57.39 -2.01
C ALA A 835 74.89 57.16 -3.44
N ILE A 836 74.03 57.13 -4.46
CA ILE A 836 74.43 57.08 -5.88
C ILE A 836 75.03 58.42 -6.30
N ALA A 837 74.43 59.55 -5.91
CA ALA A 837 74.98 60.89 -6.18
C ALA A 837 76.32 61.11 -5.46
N GLU A 838 76.45 60.68 -4.21
CA GLU A 838 77.69 60.66 -3.43
C GLU A 838 78.71 59.70 -4.05
N LYS A 839 78.30 58.54 -4.58
CA LYS A 839 79.20 57.61 -5.28
C LYS A 839 79.64 58.13 -6.65
N HIS A 840 78.80 58.89 -7.36
CA HIS A 840 79.21 59.66 -8.54
C HIS A 840 80.19 60.78 -8.18
N ARG A 841 80.03 61.40 -6.99
CA ARG A 841 80.94 62.42 -6.46
C ARG A 841 82.25 61.84 -5.88
N ALA A 842 82.24 60.59 -5.42
CA ALA A 842 83.39 59.84 -4.93
C ALA A 842 84.09 59.02 -6.04
N ALA A 843 83.47 58.88 -7.22
CA ALA A 843 84.17 58.43 -8.42
C ALA A 843 85.21 59.47 -8.91
N GLU A 844 85.16 60.70 -8.38
CA GLU A 844 86.21 61.73 -8.53
C GLU A 844 87.20 61.79 -7.35
N SER A 845 87.07 60.92 -6.32
CA SER A 845 88.03 60.81 -5.21
C SER A 845 87.93 59.48 -4.43
N GLY A 846 88.89 58.57 -4.64
CA GLY A 846 89.05 57.35 -3.81
C GLY A 846 90.03 57.56 -2.64
N PRO A 847 90.56 56.48 -2.04
CA PRO A 847 89.89 55.28 -1.54
C PRO A 847 90.22 55.01 -0.04
N GLU A 848 89.52 54.10 0.66
CA GLU A 848 90.12 53.02 1.50
C GLU A 848 89.14 52.20 2.37
N ARG A 849 89.48 50.89 2.48
CA ARG A 849 89.41 49.93 3.61
C ARG A 849 88.13 49.65 4.45
N SER A 850 87.83 48.35 4.48
CA SER A 850 87.11 47.55 5.49
C SER A 850 88.07 47.02 6.59
N PRO A 851 87.69 46.12 7.53
CA PRO A 851 86.47 45.87 8.34
C PRO A 851 86.90 45.95 9.86
N PRO A 852 86.47 45.14 10.87
CA PRO A 852 85.31 44.25 11.09
C PRO A 852 84.56 44.50 12.43
N ALA A 853 83.76 43.50 12.84
CA ALA A 853 83.00 43.38 14.09
C ALA A 853 83.79 43.54 15.40
N GLU A 854 83.10 43.87 16.51
CA GLU A 854 82.82 42.88 17.56
C GLU A 854 81.69 43.27 18.54
N ASP A 855 81.13 42.23 19.15
CA ASP A 855 80.16 42.15 20.27
C ASP A 855 80.92 42.40 21.62
N PRO A 856 80.45 42.05 22.85
CA PRO A 856 79.10 41.84 23.42
C PRO A 856 78.94 42.46 24.85
N THR A 857 77.93 41.97 25.59
CA THR A 857 77.74 41.96 27.08
C THR A 857 77.01 43.14 27.74
N GLY A 858 76.07 42.94 28.69
CA GLY A 858 75.42 41.68 29.12
C GLY A 858 74.58 41.81 30.43
N LEU A 859 73.91 40.70 30.81
CA LEU A 859 73.37 40.37 32.17
C LEU A 859 72.10 41.15 32.66
N LEU A 860 71.02 40.58 33.26
CA LEU A 860 70.51 39.24 33.67
C LEU A 860 68.95 39.28 33.62
N SER A 861 68.15 38.31 33.09
CA SER A 861 67.80 36.93 33.52
C SER A 861 66.91 36.79 34.78
N PRO A 862 66.08 35.71 34.96
CA PRO A 862 65.78 34.50 34.15
C PRO A 862 64.35 34.54 33.50
N GLY A 863 63.66 33.51 32.96
CA GLY A 863 63.87 32.05 32.70
C GLY A 863 62.83 31.12 33.40
N ARG A 864 62.43 29.91 32.95
CA ARG A 864 62.68 29.12 31.70
C ARG A 864 61.83 27.78 31.69
N GLY A 865 61.23 27.35 30.55
CA GLY A 865 60.72 25.95 30.35
C GLY A 865 59.67 25.76 29.23
N HIS A 866 60.02 25.42 27.97
CA HIS A 866 60.39 24.10 27.38
C HIS A 866 59.22 23.20 26.90
N PHE A 867 59.06 23.13 25.57
CA PHE A 867 58.48 22.00 24.80
C PHE A 867 59.54 20.88 24.61
N PRO A 868 59.21 19.68 24.07
CA PRO A 868 59.30 19.44 22.61
C PRO A 868 58.19 18.44 22.09
N PRO A 869 58.29 17.72 20.94
CA PRO A 869 57.45 17.99 19.76
C PRO A 869 56.74 16.74 19.14
N VAL A 870 56.14 16.86 17.95
CA VAL A 870 56.21 15.91 16.77
C VAL A 870 55.00 16.04 15.79
N GLU A 871 55.33 16.38 14.53
CA GLU A 871 54.85 15.94 13.19
C GLU A 871 53.35 15.64 12.84
N LYS A 872 53.14 15.09 11.62
CA LYS A 872 52.02 15.31 10.69
C LYS A 872 51.12 14.08 10.43
N GLU A 873 49.89 14.39 9.96
CA GLU A 873 49.06 13.67 8.96
C GLU A 873 48.61 12.20 9.21
N GLY A 874 47.28 11.95 9.11
CA GLY A 874 46.77 10.66 8.58
C GLY A 874 45.50 10.05 9.21
N ALA A 875 44.36 10.24 8.51
CA ALA A 875 43.15 9.40 8.53
C ALA A 875 42.22 9.31 9.79
N ALA A 876 40.92 9.12 9.49
CA ALA A 876 39.79 8.85 10.40
C ALA A 876 39.29 7.39 10.17
N PRO A 877 38.15 6.87 10.72
CA PRO A 877 37.13 7.50 11.58
C PRO A 877 36.55 6.62 12.73
N LEU A 878 35.58 7.20 13.47
CA LEU A 878 34.47 6.55 14.22
C LEU A 878 34.77 5.47 15.29
N ASP A 879 34.47 5.79 16.56
CA ASP A 879 33.26 5.25 17.23
C ASP A 879 32.84 6.12 18.46
N SER A 880 31.69 5.79 19.01
CA SER A 880 30.80 6.48 19.94
C SER A 880 30.94 6.01 21.40
N ARG A 881 30.43 6.83 22.35
CA ARG A 881 29.70 6.44 23.60
C ARG A 881 29.33 7.68 24.45
N VAL A 882 28.04 8.00 24.69
CA VAL A 882 27.10 7.48 25.75
C VAL A 882 27.16 8.35 27.04
N PRO A 883 26.07 8.54 27.85
CA PRO A 883 24.65 8.22 27.69
C PRO A 883 23.69 9.45 27.75
N ALA A 884 22.42 9.24 27.38
CA ALA A 884 21.28 9.88 28.05
C ALA A 884 20.12 8.87 28.12
N GLU A 885 19.53 8.68 29.30
CA GLU A 885 18.52 7.66 29.57
C GLU A 885 17.07 8.13 29.27
N HIS A 886 16.17 7.14 29.33
CA HIS A 886 14.71 7.20 29.40
C HIS A 886 14.09 8.45 30.09
N SER A 887 12.86 8.87 29.77
CA SER A 887 11.69 8.02 29.53
C SER A 887 10.65 8.58 28.54
N LYS A 888 9.66 7.74 28.23
CA LYS A 888 8.44 8.10 27.50
C LYS A 888 7.31 8.33 28.51
N GLU A 889 6.51 9.37 28.32
CA GLU A 889 5.13 9.40 28.80
C GLU A 889 4.17 9.66 27.64
N ASN A 890 3.09 8.88 27.60
CA ASN A 890 2.00 9.04 26.65
C ASN A 890 1.19 10.29 26.98
N TRP A 891 0.65 10.95 25.95
CA TRP A 891 -0.71 11.47 26.03
C TRP A 891 -1.52 10.94 24.84
N THR A 892 -2.76 10.61 25.14
CA THR A 892 -3.77 9.99 24.27
C THR A 892 -4.50 11.02 23.42
N GLU A 893 -4.79 10.66 22.17
CA GLU A 893 -6.12 10.77 21.54
C GLU A 893 -6.30 9.62 20.55
#